data_AF-A0A384JDE9-F1
#
_entry.id   AF-A0A384JDE9-F1
#
_cell.length_a   1.000
_cell.length_b   1.000
_cell.length_c   1.000
_cell.angle_alpha   90.00
_cell.angle_beta   90.00
_cell.angle_gamma   90.00
#
_symmetry.space_group_name_H-M   'P 1'
#
loop_
_entity.id
_entity.type
_entity.pdbx_description
1 polymer ?
#
loop_
_entity_poly.entity_id
_entity_poly.type
_entity_poly.pdbx_seq_one_letter_code
_entity_poly.pdbx_strand_id
1 'polypeptide(L)'
;MVQDQSQGPDEHALKKRKVDDTSNDTDNTNAKLVRRRMHRSISPPPLRRRRMGSPKPVMLEVEEETPNQNQREVNQTPVECPEQNSMDGKYPVLEHTKQRVVKSPFQLTTIRDLPDSSNVDTVSLKDILGDPLISECWEFNYLHDLDFLMEQFDEDVRNLVRVNVIHGFWKREDHSRLNLMEQASRYSNIKLLTAYMPEMFGTHHSKMLIIFRHDCTAQIIIHTANMIPFDWTNMTQALWKSPHLPLLNPKKPTLVEASRIGSGSKFKLDFLNYLRAYDTKRIICKSLIEQLLKYDFSEIKAALIASVPGKQDTELSPSQTGWGWAGLTNALKSVPSHHNTQPEIVIQVSSIASLGPTDKWLTHFFKALSESKSPRKTGSKFKIIFPTADEVRRSINGYASGNAIHTKILTPAQGKQLAYLKPMLCHWAGDGAQHSSSSSLSSNTPSKSSQSFTSPELKTQEAYRRRAAPHIKTYIRFSSDSTSSSSSQKSIDWMLVTSANLSKQAWGESINSADKVRICSYEIGVLVWPDLWEEKQNGKNVKMVPCFGNDTPSIPFVSPSLEIVGQKEIRVEGEEGHLKRKRCDDREDEKRQEESHTIIVGARMPYDLPLVSYGKDDIPWCASASYSEPDWMGKTWKT
;
A
#
# COMPACT_ATOMS: atom_id res chain seq x y z
N MET A 1 -18.40 53.70 31.85
CA MET A 1 -19.13 54.56 32.82
C MET A 1 -20.35 55.08 32.07
N VAL A 2 -21.57 54.71 32.51
CA VAL A 2 -22.56 55.62 33.17
C VAL A 2 -23.21 56.52 32.09
N GLN A 3 -24.52 56.59 31.84
CA GLN A 3 -25.78 56.13 32.49
C GLN A 3 -26.73 55.59 31.35
N ASP A 4 -27.98 55.12 31.51
CA ASP A 4 -28.95 55.22 32.61
C ASP A 4 -29.94 54.04 32.63
N GLN A 5 -30.78 53.96 33.67
CA GLN A 5 -31.89 52.99 33.83
C GLN A 5 -33.25 53.64 33.50
N SER A 6 -34.30 52.83 33.25
CA SER A 6 -35.45 52.68 34.19
C SER A 6 -36.76 52.15 33.55
N GLN A 7 -37.50 51.32 34.32
CA GLN A 7 -38.94 50.92 34.27
C GLN A 7 -39.46 50.22 32.97
N GLY A 8 -40.30 49.16 32.97
CA GLY A 8 -41.23 48.56 33.95
C GLY A 8 -42.70 48.69 33.44
N PRO A 9 -43.70 47.84 33.78
CA PRO A 9 -43.70 46.67 34.69
C PRO A 9 -44.47 45.39 34.18
N ASP A 10 -44.52 44.32 35.00
CA ASP A 10 -45.65 43.44 35.42
C ASP A 10 -46.79 42.98 34.46
N GLU A 11 -47.47 41.81 34.61
CA GLU A 11 -47.24 40.50 35.27
C GLU A 11 -48.38 39.50 34.86
N HIS A 12 -48.18 38.17 34.94
CA HIS A 12 -49.21 37.08 35.03
C HIS A 12 -50.37 36.94 33.96
N ALA A 13 -51.04 35.78 33.73
CA ALA A 13 -50.73 34.34 33.86
C ALA A 13 -51.81 33.43 33.17
N LEU A 14 -51.47 32.14 32.99
CA LEU A 14 -52.36 30.93 32.96
C LEU A 14 -53.24 30.53 31.73
N LYS A 15 -52.86 29.36 31.16
CA LYS A 15 -53.69 28.19 30.76
C LYS A 15 -54.85 28.31 29.75
N LYS A 16 -54.79 27.46 28.70
CA LYS A 16 -55.67 26.26 28.58
C LYS A 16 -55.15 25.24 27.55
N ARG A 17 -55.49 23.95 27.77
CA ARG A 17 -55.29 22.82 26.83
C ARG A 17 -56.50 22.70 25.90
N LYS A 18 -56.34 22.02 24.76
CA LYS A 18 -57.40 21.19 24.16
C LYS A 18 -56.80 19.93 23.52
N VAL A 19 -57.60 18.87 23.45
CA VAL A 19 -57.26 17.48 23.05
C VAL A 19 -58.44 16.96 22.21
N ASP A 20 -58.24 15.83 21.51
CA ASP A 20 -59.24 14.96 20.84
C ASP A 20 -59.84 15.49 19.49
N ASP A 21 -60.19 14.68 18.47
CA ASP A 21 -60.15 13.20 18.39
C ASP A 21 -60.07 12.58 16.95
N THR A 22 -59.75 11.28 16.93
CA THR A 22 -59.97 10.13 15.99
C THR A 22 -60.40 10.19 14.51
N SER A 23 -59.83 9.20 13.78
CA SER A 23 -60.41 8.23 12.80
C SER A 23 -60.82 8.64 11.36
N ASN A 24 -60.19 7.98 10.37
CA ASN A 24 -60.80 6.82 9.69
C ASN A 24 -59.80 6.05 8.80
N ASP A 25 -59.92 4.72 8.79
CA ASP A 25 -59.21 3.79 7.90
C ASP A 25 -59.92 3.63 6.54
N THR A 26 -59.18 3.21 5.50
CA THR A 26 -59.71 2.27 4.48
C THR A 26 -58.58 1.62 3.69
N ASP A 27 -58.74 0.31 3.44
CA ASP A 27 -57.79 -0.53 2.69
C ASP A 27 -57.54 -0.07 1.25
N ASN A 28 -56.30 -0.31 0.76
CA ASN A 28 -56.18 -1.08 -0.48
C ASN A 28 -54.85 -1.84 -0.58
N THR A 29 -54.92 -3.12 -0.92
CA THR A 29 -53.77 -3.99 -1.15
C THR A 29 -53.47 -4.09 -2.64
N ASN A 30 -52.22 -3.87 -3.06
CA ASN A 30 -51.63 -4.67 -4.14
C ASN A 30 -50.10 -4.55 -4.29
N ALA A 31 -49.53 -5.57 -4.92
CA ALA A 31 -48.09 -5.86 -4.92
C ALA A 31 -47.21 -4.91 -5.76
N LYS A 32 -45.96 -4.72 -5.31
CA LYS A 32 -44.76 -4.91 -6.15
C LYS A 32 -43.49 -5.07 -5.32
N LEU A 33 -42.92 -6.27 -5.38
CA LEU A 33 -41.65 -6.63 -4.75
C LEU A 33 -40.49 -5.97 -5.51
N VAL A 34 -39.80 -4.99 -4.91
CA VAL A 34 -38.59 -4.39 -5.49
C VAL A 34 -37.45 -4.50 -4.48
N ARG A 35 -36.44 -5.32 -4.81
CA ARG A 35 -35.19 -5.47 -4.04
C ARG A 35 -34.50 -4.10 -3.88
N ARG A 36 -34.59 -3.48 -2.70
CA ARG A 36 -33.81 -2.28 -2.37
C ARG A 36 -32.35 -2.66 -2.11
N ARG A 37 -31.47 -2.21 -3.02
CA ARG A 37 -30.00 -2.30 -2.87
C ARG A 37 -29.54 -1.49 -1.64
N MET A 38 -28.50 -1.98 -0.97
CA MET A 38 -27.83 -1.23 0.09
C MET A 38 -27.13 0.02 -0.47
N HIS A 39 -27.71 1.18 -0.21
CA HIS A 39 -27.02 2.46 -0.29
C HIS A 39 -27.35 3.25 0.97
N ARG A 40 -26.34 3.49 1.83
CA ARG A 40 -26.00 4.84 2.30
C ARG A 40 -24.75 4.92 3.18
N SER A 41 -24.12 6.07 3.08
CA SER A 41 -22.98 6.54 3.85
C SER A 41 -23.32 6.77 5.33
N ILE A 42 -22.48 6.26 6.24
CA ILE A 42 -22.68 6.40 7.69
C ILE A 42 -21.62 7.33 8.27
N SER A 43 -22.04 8.52 8.71
CA SER A 43 -21.35 9.32 9.73
C SER A 43 -22.29 9.45 10.92
N PRO A 44 -21.91 9.03 12.15
CA PRO A 44 -22.85 8.97 13.26
C PRO A 44 -23.09 10.34 13.92
N PRO A 45 -24.34 10.75 14.17
CA PRO A 45 -24.64 11.87 15.06
C PRO A 45 -24.51 11.45 16.54
N PRO A 46 -24.24 12.39 17.47
CA PRO A 46 -24.21 12.10 18.90
C PRO A 46 -25.62 12.18 19.51
N LEU A 47 -25.93 11.37 20.54
CA LEU A 47 -26.79 11.80 21.68
C LEU A 47 -26.89 10.79 22.86
N ARG A 48 -26.85 11.38 24.07
CA ARG A 48 -27.36 10.97 25.40
C ARG A 48 -27.62 9.49 25.76
N ARG A 49 -26.90 9.04 26.81
CA ARG A 49 -27.26 7.91 27.70
C ARG A 49 -28.58 8.16 28.46
N ARG A 50 -29.40 7.12 28.59
CA ARG A 50 -30.21 6.83 29.80
C ARG A 50 -29.59 5.61 30.50
N ARG A 51 -29.55 5.61 31.84
CA ARG A 51 -29.17 4.45 32.65
C ARG A 51 -30.43 3.64 32.96
N MET A 52 -30.34 2.31 32.86
CA MET A 52 -31.24 1.36 33.56
C MET A 52 -30.37 0.31 34.24
N GLY A 53 -30.80 -0.17 35.41
CA GLY A 53 -29.98 -0.95 36.33
C GLY A 53 -29.83 -2.43 35.96
N SER A 54 -28.74 -3.02 36.45
CA SER A 54 -28.38 -4.44 36.30
C SER A 54 -28.72 -5.25 37.56
N PRO A 55 -29.38 -6.40 37.46
CA PRO A 55 -29.31 -7.46 38.46
C PRO A 55 -27.96 -8.19 38.39
N LYS A 56 -27.50 -8.73 39.54
CA LYS A 56 -26.27 -9.53 39.67
C LYS A 56 -26.56 -11.05 39.50
N PRO A 57 -25.53 -11.88 39.26
CA PRO A 57 -25.70 -13.26 38.81
C PRO A 57 -25.98 -14.26 39.95
N VAL A 58 -26.55 -15.40 39.59
CA VAL A 58 -26.60 -16.61 40.41
C VAL A 58 -25.44 -17.52 40.01
N MET A 59 -24.66 -17.98 40.99
CA MET A 59 -23.69 -19.06 40.82
C MET A 59 -24.39 -20.41 40.90
N LEU A 60 -23.92 -21.38 40.10
CA LEU A 60 -24.09 -22.80 40.38
C LEU A 60 -22.75 -23.49 40.12
N GLU A 61 -22.25 -24.16 41.16
CA GLU A 61 -21.10 -25.06 41.11
C GLU A 61 -21.58 -26.43 40.63
N VAL A 62 -20.78 -27.12 39.80
CA VAL A 62 -20.87 -28.57 39.58
C VAL A 62 -19.45 -29.11 39.46
N GLU A 63 -19.24 -30.28 40.06
CA GLU A 63 -17.94 -30.84 40.45
C GLU A 63 -17.17 -31.52 39.30
N GLU A 64 -15.89 -31.80 39.57
CA GLU A 64 -15.02 -32.60 38.70
C GLU A 64 -15.34 -34.10 38.82
N GLU A 65 -15.42 -34.80 37.70
CA GLU A 65 -15.16 -36.25 37.66
C GLU A 65 -14.09 -36.56 36.62
N THR A 66 -13.12 -37.39 37.01
CA THR A 66 -12.12 -37.98 36.12
C THR A 66 -12.48 -39.43 35.82
N PRO A 67 -12.11 -39.93 34.63
CA PRO A 67 -11.67 -41.31 34.56
C PRO A 67 -10.31 -41.46 33.87
N ASN A 68 -9.60 -42.51 34.26
CA ASN A 68 -8.20 -42.75 33.95
C ASN A 68 -8.04 -43.96 33.00
N GLN A 69 -6.94 -43.98 32.23
CA GLN A 69 -6.34 -45.15 31.55
C GLN A 69 -7.16 -45.92 30.48
N ASN A 70 -6.67 -45.92 29.23
CA ASN A 70 -5.70 -46.96 28.80
C ASN A 70 -5.16 -46.80 27.35
N GLN A 71 -3.84 -46.97 27.23
CA GLN A 71 -3.09 -47.59 26.12
C GLN A 71 -3.43 -47.26 24.64
N ARG A 72 -2.45 -46.65 23.93
CA ARG A 72 -1.50 -47.39 23.07
C ARG A 72 -0.47 -46.43 22.47
N GLU A 73 0.80 -46.66 22.76
CA GLU A 73 1.90 -46.02 22.03
C GLU A 73 2.00 -46.62 20.62
N VAL A 74 2.04 -45.75 19.60
CA VAL A 74 2.45 -46.12 18.25
C VAL A 74 3.62 -45.22 17.89
N ASN A 75 4.84 -45.75 18.01
CA ASN A 75 6.03 -45.09 17.51
C ASN A 75 5.94 -44.99 15.98
N GLN A 76 5.81 -43.77 15.47
CA GLN A 76 6.06 -43.46 14.06
C GLN A 76 7.32 -42.60 13.96
N THR A 77 8.35 -43.18 13.35
CA THR A 77 9.58 -42.49 12.96
C THR A 77 9.28 -41.39 11.93
N PRO A 78 9.98 -40.25 11.97
CA PRO A 78 9.89 -39.26 10.90
C PRO A 78 10.43 -39.83 9.60
N VAL A 79 9.70 -39.64 8.50
CA VAL A 79 10.18 -39.94 7.15
C VAL A 79 11.19 -38.86 6.76
N GLU A 80 12.44 -39.26 6.50
CA GLU A 80 13.47 -38.36 5.98
C GLU A 80 13.26 -38.09 4.48
N CYS A 81 13.35 -36.82 4.06
CA CYS A 81 13.35 -36.45 2.65
C CYS A 81 14.74 -36.71 2.03
N PRO A 82 14.84 -37.22 0.78
CA PRO A 82 16.13 -37.56 0.19
C PRO A 82 17.01 -36.34 -0.12
N GLU A 83 18.30 -36.43 0.19
CA GLU A 83 19.30 -35.45 -0.23
C GLU A 83 19.59 -35.57 -1.75
N GLN A 84 19.62 -34.44 -2.47
CA GLN A 84 20.04 -34.41 -3.86
C GLN A 84 21.56 -34.21 -3.98
N ASN A 85 22.23 -35.22 -4.56
CA ASN A 85 23.67 -35.18 -4.83
C ASN A 85 24.02 -34.16 -5.92
N SER A 86 25.06 -33.37 -5.67
CA SER A 86 25.71 -32.50 -6.65
C SER A 86 26.59 -33.30 -7.62
N MET A 87 26.46 -33.06 -8.93
CA MET A 87 27.40 -33.51 -9.96
C MET A 87 28.17 -32.30 -10.50
N ASP A 88 29.50 -32.34 -10.38
CA ASP A 88 30.42 -31.34 -10.94
C ASP A 88 30.49 -31.44 -12.47
N GLY A 89 30.45 -30.29 -13.15
CA GLY A 89 30.58 -30.17 -14.60
C GLY A 89 31.39 -28.95 -15.01
N LYS A 90 32.72 -29.09 -15.10
CA LYS A 90 33.63 -28.02 -15.56
C LYS A 90 33.58 -27.86 -17.09
N TYR A 91 33.07 -26.73 -17.57
CA TYR A 91 33.35 -26.20 -18.92
C TYR A 91 33.60 -24.68 -18.85
N PRO A 92 34.38 -24.11 -19.79
CA PRO A 92 35.10 -22.86 -19.55
C PRO A 92 34.21 -21.61 -19.58
N VAL A 93 34.54 -20.67 -18.69
CA VAL A 93 33.85 -19.39 -18.55
C VAL A 93 34.29 -18.43 -19.65
N LEU A 94 33.38 -18.02 -20.54
CA LEU A 94 33.47 -16.71 -21.18
C LEU A 94 32.75 -15.70 -20.29
N GLU A 95 33.54 -14.89 -19.58
CA GLU A 95 33.02 -13.91 -18.63
C GLU A 95 32.57 -12.64 -19.36
N HIS A 96 31.38 -12.69 -19.94
CA HIS A 96 30.73 -11.51 -20.50
C HIS A 96 30.02 -10.69 -19.41
N THR A 97 30.31 -9.39 -19.40
CA THR A 97 29.77 -8.36 -18.50
C THR A 97 28.24 -8.30 -18.50
N LYS A 98 27.61 -9.04 -17.58
CA LYS A 98 26.16 -9.03 -17.37
C LYS A 98 25.78 -8.19 -16.15
N GLN A 99 25.27 -6.99 -16.42
CA GLN A 99 24.60 -6.14 -15.44
C GLN A 99 23.44 -6.94 -14.79
N ARG A 100 23.39 -6.99 -13.45
CA ARG A 100 22.43 -7.85 -12.74
C ARG A 100 21.11 -7.12 -12.52
N VAL A 101 20.06 -7.58 -13.18
CA VAL A 101 18.68 -7.08 -12.99
C VAL A 101 17.96 -7.87 -11.90
N VAL A 102 17.20 -7.16 -11.07
CA VAL A 102 16.27 -7.70 -10.09
C VAL A 102 14.87 -7.18 -10.44
N LYS A 103 13.89 -8.08 -10.59
CA LYS A 103 12.47 -7.70 -10.76
C LYS A 103 11.98 -6.89 -9.55
N SER A 104 10.92 -6.12 -9.76
CA SER A 104 10.28 -5.34 -8.70
C SER A 104 9.85 -6.23 -7.52
N PRO A 105 10.11 -5.82 -6.27
CA PRO A 105 9.61 -6.51 -5.09
C PRO A 105 8.09 -6.32 -4.89
N PHE A 106 7.49 -5.38 -5.61
CA PHE A 106 6.04 -5.16 -5.65
C PHE A 106 5.46 -5.57 -7.00
N GLN A 107 4.31 -6.23 -6.97
CA GLN A 107 3.52 -6.59 -8.16
C GLN A 107 2.17 -5.87 -8.13
N LEU A 108 1.61 -5.55 -9.29
CA LEU A 108 0.24 -5.04 -9.39
C LEU A 108 -0.76 -6.19 -9.53
N THR A 109 -1.98 -6.00 -9.05
CA THR A 109 -3.03 -6.99 -9.30
C THR A 109 -3.45 -7.01 -10.77
N THR A 110 -3.84 -8.19 -11.25
CA THR A 110 -4.47 -8.36 -12.58
C THR A 110 -5.75 -7.54 -12.65
N ILE A 111 -6.01 -6.90 -13.79
CA ILE A 111 -7.25 -6.16 -14.08
C ILE A 111 -7.99 -6.90 -15.17
N ARG A 112 -9.19 -7.41 -14.86
CA ARG A 112 -9.96 -8.26 -15.78
C ARG A 112 -10.30 -7.56 -17.09
N ASP A 113 -10.68 -6.28 -17.02
CA ASP A 113 -11.18 -5.54 -18.19
C ASP A 113 -10.07 -4.68 -18.86
N LEU A 114 -8.80 -5.08 -18.70
CA LEU A 114 -7.65 -4.57 -19.47
C LEU A 114 -7.04 -5.71 -20.31
N PRO A 115 -6.43 -5.40 -21.48
CA PRO A 115 -5.80 -6.41 -22.31
C PRO A 115 -4.58 -7.04 -21.62
N ASP A 116 -4.23 -8.27 -22.01
CA ASP A 116 -3.10 -9.02 -21.43
C ASP A 116 -1.76 -8.27 -21.49
N SER A 117 -1.55 -7.45 -22.52
CA SER A 117 -0.39 -6.56 -22.66
C SER A 117 -0.26 -5.52 -21.52
N SER A 118 -1.34 -5.22 -20.80
CA SER A 118 -1.39 -4.35 -19.61
C SER A 118 -1.34 -5.13 -18.28
N ASN A 119 -1.35 -6.46 -18.35
CA ASN A 119 -1.32 -7.40 -17.22
C ASN A 119 -0.02 -8.23 -17.17
N VAL A 120 1.06 -7.77 -17.80
CA VAL A 120 2.36 -8.45 -17.72
C VAL A 120 2.92 -8.41 -16.28
N ASP A 121 3.41 -9.55 -15.81
CA ASP A 121 3.86 -9.81 -14.44
C ASP A 121 2.81 -9.51 -13.33
N THR A 122 1.52 -9.39 -13.65
CA THR A 122 0.49 -9.13 -12.62
C THR A 122 0.06 -10.41 -11.89
N VAL A 123 -0.66 -10.23 -10.79
CA VAL A 123 -1.07 -11.32 -9.90
C VAL A 123 -2.56 -11.23 -9.55
N SER A 124 -3.30 -12.31 -9.76
CA SER A 124 -4.67 -12.47 -9.28
C SER A 124 -4.68 -13.06 -7.86
N LEU A 125 -5.83 -13.08 -7.19
CA LEU A 125 -5.94 -13.76 -5.90
C LEU A 125 -5.87 -15.29 -6.03
N LYS A 126 -6.31 -15.84 -7.18
CA LYS A 126 -6.20 -17.26 -7.51
C LYS A 126 -4.73 -17.70 -7.62
N ASP A 127 -3.85 -16.84 -8.13
CA ASP A 127 -2.39 -17.09 -8.19
C ASP A 127 -1.71 -17.10 -6.79
N ILE A 128 -2.42 -16.69 -5.74
CA ILE A 128 -1.91 -16.64 -4.35
C ILE A 128 -2.50 -17.78 -3.51
N LEU A 129 -3.80 -18.08 -3.68
CA LEU A 129 -4.54 -19.02 -2.85
C LEU A 129 -4.88 -20.35 -3.55
N GLY A 130 -4.71 -20.44 -4.88
CA GLY A 130 -5.02 -21.62 -5.67
C GLY A 130 -3.95 -22.71 -5.68
N ASP A 131 -2.97 -22.68 -4.78
CA ASP A 131 -1.97 -23.76 -4.63
C ASP A 131 -2.52 -24.83 -3.65
N PRO A 132 -2.67 -26.09 -4.07
CA PRO A 132 -3.23 -27.16 -3.22
C PRO A 132 -2.32 -27.54 -2.03
N LEU A 133 -1.07 -27.08 -1.97
CA LEU A 133 -0.18 -27.29 -0.83
C LEU A 133 -0.48 -26.37 0.36
N ILE A 134 -1.40 -25.41 0.24
CA ILE A 134 -1.79 -24.52 1.35
C ILE A 134 -2.54 -25.33 2.41
N SER A 135 -2.03 -25.33 3.65
CA SER A 135 -2.64 -26.02 4.80
C SER A 135 -3.39 -25.05 5.73
N GLU A 136 -2.94 -23.80 5.81
CA GLU A 136 -3.56 -22.76 6.61
C GLU A 136 -3.37 -21.38 5.99
N CYS A 137 -4.41 -20.53 6.09
CA CYS A 137 -4.38 -19.13 5.72
C CYS A 137 -4.85 -18.26 6.90
N TRP A 138 -4.11 -17.19 7.19
CA TRP A 138 -4.56 -16.08 8.05
C TRP A 138 -4.80 -14.86 7.17
N GLU A 139 -6.07 -14.48 7.03
CA GLU A 139 -6.54 -13.32 6.26
C GLU A 139 -6.76 -12.15 7.24
N PHE A 140 -6.17 -10.99 6.96
CA PHE A 140 -6.42 -9.77 7.71
C PHE A 140 -6.99 -8.72 6.77
N ASN A 141 -8.22 -8.24 7.02
CA ASN A 141 -8.82 -7.20 6.18
C ASN A 141 -9.78 -6.22 6.87
N TYR A 142 -10.16 -5.19 6.11
CA TYR A 142 -11.24 -4.27 6.44
C TYR A 142 -12.62 -4.78 5.96
N LEU A 143 -12.77 -5.09 4.67
CA LEU A 143 -13.98 -5.68 4.09
C LEU A 143 -13.72 -7.11 3.62
N HIS A 144 -14.76 -7.93 3.74
CA HIS A 144 -14.73 -9.39 3.66
C HIS A 144 -15.95 -9.90 2.90
N ASP A 145 -15.71 -10.74 1.91
CA ASP A 145 -16.69 -11.61 1.25
C ASP A 145 -16.11 -13.03 1.31
N LEU A 146 -16.71 -13.89 2.13
CA LEU A 146 -16.16 -15.21 2.41
C LEU A 146 -16.44 -16.22 1.29
N ASP A 147 -17.51 -16.03 0.50
CA ASP A 147 -17.73 -16.89 -0.68
C ASP A 147 -16.63 -16.60 -1.70
N PHE A 148 -16.42 -15.32 -1.99
CA PHE A 148 -15.34 -14.87 -2.87
C PHE A 148 -13.97 -15.38 -2.40
N LEU A 149 -13.64 -15.28 -1.11
CA LEU A 149 -12.39 -15.82 -0.55
C LEU A 149 -12.27 -17.34 -0.75
N MET A 150 -13.32 -18.10 -0.45
CA MET A 150 -13.28 -19.56 -0.53
C MET A 150 -13.26 -20.11 -1.96
N GLU A 151 -13.72 -19.33 -2.95
CA GLU A 151 -13.56 -19.63 -4.39
C GLU A 151 -12.10 -19.53 -4.88
N GLN A 152 -11.24 -18.81 -4.16
CA GLN A 152 -9.83 -18.62 -4.55
C GLN A 152 -8.95 -19.81 -4.18
N PHE A 153 -9.29 -20.56 -3.13
CA PHE A 153 -8.59 -21.79 -2.81
C PHE A 153 -8.78 -22.84 -3.92
N ASP A 154 -7.83 -23.77 -4.03
CA ASP A 154 -7.97 -24.92 -4.91
C ASP A 154 -9.22 -25.75 -4.56
N GLU A 155 -9.93 -26.27 -5.56
CA GLU A 155 -11.28 -26.79 -5.37
C GLU A 155 -11.33 -28.11 -4.60
N ASP A 156 -10.27 -28.93 -4.69
CA ASP A 156 -10.14 -30.21 -4.00
C ASP A 156 -9.80 -30.03 -2.52
N VAL A 157 -8.95 -29.04 -2.19
CA VAL A 157 -8.47 -28.83 -0.80
C VAL A 157 -9.13 -27.68 -0.04
N ARG A 158 -9.92 -26.80 -0.66
CA ARG A 158 -10.50 -25.60 0.00
C ARG A 158 -11.23 -25.85 1.32
N ASN A 159 -11.84 -27.02 1.49
CA ASN A 159 -12.56 -27.39 2.72
C ASN A 159 -11.63 -27.93 3.83
N LEU A 160 -10.38 -28.28 3.48
CA LEU A 160 -9.34 -28.79 4.38
C LEU A 160 -8.44 -27.66 4.89
N VAL A 161 -8.26 -26.58 4.10
CA VAL A 161 -7.47 -25.40 4.50
C VAL A 161 -8.04 -24.80 5.79
N ARG A 162 -7.22 -24.61 6.82
CA ARG A 162 -7.63 -23.85 8.02
C ARG A 162 -7.62 -22.36 7.71
N VAL A 163 -8.77 -21.68 7.72
CA VAL A 163 -8.87 -20.26 7.36
C VAL A 163 -9.20 -19.42 8.59
N ASN A 164 -8.30 -18.53 8.99
CA ASN A 164 -8.50 -17.59 10.10
C ASN A 164 -8.72 -16.19 9.53
N VAL A 165 -9.87 -15.56 9.81
CA VAL A 165 -10.26 -14.26 9.25
C VAL A 165 -10.26 -13.18 10.32
N ILE A 166 -9.37 -12.21 10.20
CA ILE A 166 -9.14 -11.15 11.18
C ILE A 166 -9.81 -9.86 10.68
N HIS A 167 -10.78 -9.39 11.46
CA HIS A 167 -11.67 -8.30 11.05
C HIS A 167 -11.89 -7.26 12.18
N GLY A 168 -12.16 -6.02 11.78
CA GLY A 168 -12.36 -4.90 12.71
C GLY A 168 -13.78 -4.68 13.23
N PHE A 169 -14.74 -5.55 12.92
CA PHE A 169 -16.16 -5.35 13.28
C PHE A 169 -16.42 -5.71 14.76
N TRP A 170 -16.00 -4.83 15.67
CA TRP A 170 -16.02 -5.04 17.12
C TRP A 170 -17.39 -4.80 17.79
N LYS A 171 -18.27 -4.02 17.15
CA LYS A 171 -19.63 -3.74 17.64
C LYS A 171 -20.53 -4.94 17.38
N ARG A 172 -21.21 -5.45 18.42
CA ARG A 172 -22.03 -6.67 18.31
C ARG A 172 -23.17 -6.57 17.30
N GLU A 173 -23.82 -5.40 17.26
CA GLU A 173 -24.98 -5.06 16.42
C GLU A 173 -24.61 -4.51 15.03
N ASP A 174 -23.32 -4.51 14.67
CA ASP A 174 -22.89 -4.04 13.35
C ASP A 174 -23.39 -4.99 12.25
N HIS A 175 -24.12 -4.47 11.28
CA HIS A 175 -24.69 -5.30 10.22
C HIS A 175 -23.62 -6.03 9.40
N SER A 176 -22.45 -5.41 9.20
CA SER A 176 -21.29 -6.03 8.55
C SER A 176 -20.75 -7.23 9.35
N ARG A 177 -20.79 -7.14 10.68
CA ARG A 177 -20.44 -8.25 11.59
C ARG A 177 -21.44 -9.39 11.48
N LEU A 178 -22.74 -9.07 11.46
CA LEU A 178 -23.80 -10.07 11.37
C LEU A 178 -23.75 -10.80 10.02
N ASN A 179 -23.62 -10.09 8.91
CA ASN A 179 -23.40 -10.67 7.59
C ASN A 179 -22.14 -11.55 7.55
N LEU A 180 -21.01 -11.09 8.11
CA LEU A 180 -19.78 -11.89 8.15
C LEU A 180 -19.96 -13.20 8.95
N MET A 181 -20.68 -13.15 10.08
CA MET A 181 -21.00 -14.34 10.88
C MET A 181 -21.94 -15.30 10.15
N GLU A 182 -22.95 -14.78 9.43
CA GLU A 182 -23.86 -15.57 8.60
C GLU A 182 -23.09 -16.27 7.47
N GLN A 183 -22.24 -15.53 6.74
CA GLN A 183 -21.42 -16.10 5.68
C GLN A 183 -20.49 -17.21 6.20
N ALA A 184 -19.83 -16.99 7.35
CA ALA A 184 -18.92 -17.96 7.96
C ALA A 184 -19.62 -19.25 8.43
N SER A 185 -20.92 -19.19 8.76
CA SER A 185 -21.67 -20.38 9.20
C SER A 185 -21.77 -21.48 8.15
N ARG A 186 -21.49 -21.17 6.87
CA ARG A 186 -21.46 -22.11 5.74
C ARG A 186 -20.13 -22.88 5.61
N TYR A 187 -19.10 -22.48 6.35
CA TYR A 187 -17.74 -23.01 6.22
C TYR A 187 -17.19 -23.45 7.59
N SER A 188 -17.16 -24.75 7.85
CA SER A 188 -16.68 -25.33 9.11
C SER A 188 -15.18 -25.09 9.37
N ASN A 189 -14.42 -24.78 8.32
CA ASN A 189 -12.99 -24.50 8.37
C ASN A 189 -12.64 -23.00 8.50
N ILE A 190 -13.62 -22.09 8.54
CA ILE A 190 -13.42 -20.66 8.80
C ILE A 190 -13.53 -20.33 10.29
N LYS A 191 -12.54 -19.61 10.81
CA LYS A 191 -12.52 -19.05 12.17
C LYS A 191 -12.49 -17.53 12.12
N LEU A 192 -13.56 -16.88 12.59
CA LEU A 192 -13.60 -15.42 12.73
C LEU A 192 -12.86 -14.94 13.99
N LEU A 193 -12.01 -13.93 13.83
CA LEU A 193 -11.17 -13.34 14.86
C LEU A 193 -11.33 -11.81 14.88
N THR A 194 -12.03 -11.28 15.88
CA THR A 194 -12.32 -9.83 15.94
C THR A 194 -11.19 -9.05 16.60
N ALA A 195 -10.49 -8.21 15.83
CA ALA A 195 -9.43 -7.33 16.32
C ALA A 195 -9.94 -6.32 17.37
N TYR A 196 -9.15 -6.06 18.41
CA TYR A 196 -9.50 -5.08 19.44
C TYR A 196 -9.27 -3.65 18.95
N MET A 197 -10.34 -2.86 18.88
CA MET A 197 -10.34 -1.46 18.41
C MET A 197 -10.62 -0.49 19.57
N PRO A 198 -9.58 -0.01 20.30
CA PRO A 198 -9.76 0.90 21.44
C PRO A 198 -10.15 2.33 21.05
N GLU A 199 -9.70 2.79 19.89
CA GLU A 199 -9.72 4.21 19.53
C GLU A 199 -10.96 4.58 18.70
N MET A 200 -11.65 5.66 19.10
CA MET A 200 -12.77 6.18 18.32
C MET A 200 -12.32 6.59 16.91
N PHE A 201 -13.12 6.23 15.91
CA PHE A 201 -12.85 6.44 14.48
C PHE A 201 -11.61 5.71 13.95
N GLY A 202 -11.04 4.78 14.73
CA GLY A 202 -10.05 3.82 14.26
C GLY A 202 -10.66 2.72 13.40
N THR A 203 -9.86 2.17 12.48
CA THR A 203 -10.24 1.07 11.59
C THR A 203 -9.19 -0.05 11.63
N HIS A 204 -9.62 -1.32 11.54
CA HIS A 204 -8.72 -2.40 11.15
C HIS A 204 -8.57 -2.35 9.64
N HIS A 205 -7.51 -1.75 9.14
CA HIS A 205 -7.36 -1.40 7.72
C HIS A 205 -6.22 -2.15 7.02
N SER A 206 -5.35 -2.79 7.80
CA SER A 206 -4.36 -3.78 7.36
C SER A 206 -4.95 -4.85 6.45
N LYS A 207 -4.11 -5.25 5.50
CA LYS A 207 -4.43 -6.11 4.36
C LYS A 207 -3.25 -7.04 4.13
N MET A 208 -3.35 -8.24 4.68
CA MET A 208 -2.31 -9.26 4.54
C MET A 208 -2.86 -10.68 4.59
N LEU A 209 -2.15 -11.56 3.90
CA LEU A 209 -2.30 -13.01 3.97
C LEU A 209 -1.04 -13.58 4.61
N ILE A 210 -1.19 -14.54 5.52
CA ILE A 210 -0.09 -15.37 6.01
C ILE A 210 -0.47 -16.82 5.74
N ILE A 211 0.32 -17.46 4.89
CA ILE A 211 0.04 -18.78 4.34
C ILE A 211 1.04 -19.76 4.94
N PHE A 212 0.56 -20.90 5.43
CA PHE A 212 1.37 -22.06 5.79
C PHE A 212 1.07 -23.20 4.83
N ARG A 213 2.09 -24.01 4.54
CA ARG A 213 2.06 -25.03 3.48
C ARG A 213 2.48 -26.39 4.00
N HIS A 214 2.02 -27.44 3.32
CA HIS A 214 2.38 -28.83 3.60
C HIS A 214 3.87 -29.14 3.32
N ASP A 215 4.53 -28.34 2.49
CA ASP A 215 5.98 -28.43 2.21
C ASP A 215 6.88 -27.81 3.29
N CYS A 216 6.33 -27.55 4.49
CA CYS A 216 7.03 -26.92 5.62
C CYS A 216 7.59 -25.52 5.31
N THR A 217 6.95 -24.78 4.41
CA THR A 217 7.21 -23.35 4.21
C THR A 217 6.03 -22.47 4.65
N ALA A 218 6.32 -21.20 4.92
CA ALA A 218 5.33 -20.15 5.13
C ALA A 218 5.57 -18.99 4.16
N GLN A 219 4.55 -18.17 3.90
CA GLN A 219 4.68 -16.96 3.10
C GLN A 219 3.83 -15.82 3.68
N ILE A 220 4.36 -14.60 3.64
CA ILE A 220 3.67 -13.37 4.06
C ILE A 220 3.40 -12.55 2.79
N ILE A 221 2.14 -12.16 2.58
CA ILE A 221 1.74 -11.28 1.49
C ILE A 221 1.08 -10.04 2.09
N ILE A 222 1.62 -8.86 1.81
CA ILE A 222 1.06 -7.57 2.25
C ILE A 222 0.53 -6.84 1.01
N HIS A 223 -0.76 -6.48 1.00
CA HIS A 223 -1.46 -5.97 -0.19
C HIS A 223 -2.33 -4.74 0.12
N THR A 224 -2.93 -4.14 -0.92
CA THR A 224 -3.82 -2.97 -0.77
C THR A 224 -5.30 -3.26 -1.00
N ALA A 225 -5.64 -4.45 -1.50
CA ALA A 225 -7.00 -4.88 -1.81
C ALA A 225 -7.81 -5.34 -0.58
N ASN A 226 -9.07 -4.92 -0.49
CA ASN A 226 -10.05 -5.55 0.38
C ASN A 226 -10.41 -6.96 -0.13
N MET A 227 -10.86 -7.86 0.75
CA MET A 227 -11.19 -9.24 0.39
C MET A 227 -12.61 -9.34 -0.19
N ILE A 228 -12.84 -8.63 -1.30
CA ILE A 228 -14.11 -8.55 -2.03
C ILE A 228 -13.87 -8.52 -3.55
N PRO A 229 -14.79 -9.02 -4.40
CA PRO A 229 -14.58 -9.04 -5.84
C PRO A 229 -14.26 -7.66 -6.45
N PHE A 230 -14.91 -6.60 -5.94
CA PHE A 230 -14.75 -5.23 -6.44
C PHE A 230 -13.30 -4.75 -6.43
N ASP A 231 -12.56 -5.07 -5.35
CA ASP A 231 -11.19 -4.61 -5.15
C ASP A 231 -10.17 -5.40 -5.96
N TRP A 232 -10.45 -6.66 -6.27
CA TRP A 232 -9.57 -7.57 -7.02
C TRP A 232 -9.87 -7.64 -8.53
N THR A 233 -11.00 -7.11 -8.99
CA THR A 233 -11.40 -7.18 -10.41
C THR A 233 -10.79 -6.06 -11.26
N ASN A 234 -11.06 -4.79 -10.91
CA ASN A 234 -10.85 -3.63 -11.80
C ASN A 234 -10.25 -2.40 -11.12
N MET A 235 -9.90 -2.49 -9.84
CA MET A 235 -9.23 -1.42 -9.09
C MET A 235 -7.72 -1.65 -9.16
N THR A 236 -6.93 -0.59 -9.33
CA THR A 236 -5.46 -0.71 -9.26
C THR A 236 -5.05 -0.92 -7.81
N GLN A 237 -4.50 -2.09 -7.53
CA GLN A 237 -3.93 -2.52 -6.25
C GLN A 237 -2.48 -2.97 -6.45
N ALA A 238 -1.73 -3.09 -5.36
CA ALA A 238 -0.44 -3.78 -5.36
C ALA A 238 -0.31 -4.73 -4.17
N LEU A 239 0.68 -5.60 -4.29
CA LEU A 239 1.13 -6.45 -3.19
C LEU A 239 2.65 -6.63 -3.17
N TRP A 240 3.15 -7.02 -2.01
CA TRP A 240 4.49 -7.55 -1.76
C TRP A 240 4.35 -8.99 -1.27
N LYS A 241 5.17 -9.91 -1.80
CA LYS A 241 5.28 -11.28 -1.30
C LYS A 241 6.66 -11.45 -0.66
N SER A 242 6.71 -12.04 0.53
CA SER A 242 7.97 -12.56 1.05
C SER A 242 8.48 -13.70 0.15
N PRO A 243 9.79 -14.02 0.21
CA PRO A 243 10.26 -15.35 -0.17
C PRO A 243 9.46 -16.44 0.57
N HIS A 244 9.49 -17.68 0.07
CA HIS A 244 9.08 -18.81 0.88
C HIS A 244 10.02 -18.92 2.08
N LEU A 245 9.43 -18.88 3.28
CA LEU A 245 10.11 -18.91 4.56
C LEU A 245 10.19 -20.38 4.98
N PRO A 246 11.36 -21.03 5.00
CA PRO A 246 11.48 -22.43 5.42
C PRO A 246 11.41 -22.55 6.94
N LEU A 247 11.15 -23.74 7.48
CA LEU A 247 11.38 -24.00 8.91
C LEU A 247 12.87 -23.80 9.26
N LEU A 248 13.12 -23.22 10.43
CA LEU A 248 14.46 -23.10 11.01
C LEU A 248 15.05 -24.49 11.26
N ASN A 249 16.27 -24.72 10.79
CA ASN A 249 16.97 -25.98 11.00
C ASN A 249 17.66 -25.98 12.39
N PRO A 250 17.24 -26.80 13.36
CA PRO A 250 17.84 -26.80 14.70
C PRO A 250 19.30 -27.27 14.72
N LYS A 251 19.79 -27.94 13.66
CA LYS A 251 21.19 -28.36 13.51
C LYS A 251 22.11 -27.27 12.92
N LYS A 252 21.54 -26.18 12.38
CA LYS A 252 22.30 -25.02 11.86
C LYS A 252 21.81 -23.75 12.56
N PRO A 253 22.42 -23.35 13.70
CA PRO A 253 22.03 -22.11 14.37
C PRO A 253 22.28 -20.92 13.42
N THR A 254 21.20 -20.29 12.96
CA THR A 254 21.28 -19.08 12.14
C THR A 254 22.04 -18.01 12.93
N LEU A 255 23.13 -17.50 12.36
CA LEU A 255 23.83 -16.35 12.94
C LEU A 255 22.81 -15.22 13.07
N VAL A 256 22.58 -14.77 14.31
CA VAL A 256 21.67 -13.67 14.58
C VAL A 256 22.34 -12.39 14.12
N GLU A 257 22.14 -12.04 12.84
CA GLU A 257 22.47 -10.71 12.33
C GLU A 257 21.85 -9.68 13.26
N ALA A 258 22.68 -8.72 13.69
CA ALA A 258 22.22 -7.56 14.44
C ALA A 258 21.00 -6.96 13.72
N SER A 259 19.95 -6.64 14.48
CA SER A 259 18.62 -6.31 13.94
C SER A 259 18.56 -4.95 13.25
N ARG A 260 19.34 -4.78 12.18
CA ARG A 260 19.39 -3.60 11.31
C ARG A 260 18.06 -3.47 10.58
N ILE A 261 17.60 -2.23 10.40
CA ILE A 261 16.39 -1.97 9.64
C ILE A 261 16.61 -2.42 8.19
N GLY A 262 15.71 -3.27 7.68
CA GLY A 262 15.81 -3.84 6.34
C GLY A 262 16.20 -5.33 6.30
N SER A 263 16.77 -5.89 7.37
CA SER A 263 17.10 -7.31 7.43
C SER A 263 15.88 -8.17 7.80
N GLY A 264 15.94 -9.44 7.42
CA GLY A 264 14.96 -10.45 7.81
C GLY A 264 14.81 -10.62 9.33
N SER A 265 15.89 -10.48 10.10
CA SER A 265 15.85 -10.57 11.57
C SER A 265 15.04 -9.42 12.19
N LYS A 266 15.23 -8.18 11.70
CA LYS A 266 14.44 -7.01 12.15
C LYS A 266 13.01 -7.07 11.64
N PHE A 267 12.78 -7.48 10.39
CA PHE A 267 11.43 -7.68 9.86
C PHE A 267 10.64 -8.70 10.71
N LYS A 268 11.25 -9.85 11.06
CA LYS A 268 10.63 -10.85 11.94
C LYS A 268 10.28 -10.27 13.31
N LEU A 269 11.21 -9.53 13.93
CA LEU A 269 10.97 -8.89 15.23
C LEU A 269 9.78 -7.92 15.17
N ASP A 270 9.78 -7.01 14.19
CA ASP A 270 8.73 -6.01 14.04
C ASP A 270 7.37 -6.64 13.68
N PHE A 271 7.36 -7.68 12.84
CA PHE A 271 6.14 -8.38 12.43
C PHE A 271 5.53 -9.19 13.59
N LEU A 272 6.35 -9.87 14.39
CA LEU A 272 5.86 -10.56 15.59
C LEU A 272 5.37 -9.55 16.65
N ASN A 273 6.02 -8.39 16.81
CA ASN A 273 5.54 -7.31 17.67
C ASN A 273 4.23 -6.70 17.16
N TYR A 274 4.05 -6.62 15.84
CA TYR A 274 2.82 -6.17 15.22
C TYR A 274 1.65 -7.11 15.51
N LEU A 275 1.88 -8.42 15.38
CA LEU A 275 0.89 -9.44 15.74
C LEU A 275 0.59 -9.45 17.25
N ARG A 276 1.58 -9.26 18.13
CA ARG A 276 1.39 -9.13 19.59
C ARG A 276 0.48 -7.96 19.97
N ALA A 277 0.40 -6.91 19.15
CA ALA A 277 -0.48 -5.78 19.43
C ALA A 277 -1.98 -6.13 19.37
N TYR A 278 -2.35 -7.18 18.62
CA TYR A 278 -3.72 -7.72 18.62
C TYR A 278 -4.06 -8.39 19.96
N ASP A 279 -3.06 -8.95 20.64
CA ASP A 279 -3.23 -9.75 21.87
C ASP A 279 -3.42 -8.90 23.15
N THR A 280 -3.44 -7.56 23.03
CA THR A 280 -3.43 -6.60 24.16
C THR A 280 -4.64 -6.66 25.09
N LYS A 281 -5.77 -7.26 24.67
CA LYS A 281 -6.98 -7.44 25.50
C LYS A 281 -7.56 -8.85 25.48
N ARG A 282 -7.26 -9.64 24.45
CA ARG A 282 -7.73 -11.01 24.23
C ARG A 282 -6.69 -11.70 23.38
N ILE A 283 -6.53 -13.00 23.54
CA ILE A 283 -5.63 -13.78 22.68
C ILE A 283 -6.30 -13.95 21.30
N ILE A 284 -5.65 -13.44 20.26
CA ILE A 284 -6.07 -13.46 18.85
C ILE A 284 -4.98 -14.12 17.99
N CYS A 285 -3.75 -13.60 18.06
CA CYS A 285 -2.63 -13.94 17.19
C CYS A 285 -1.56 -14.82 17.85
N LYS A 286 -1.65 -15.14 19.15
CA LYS A 286 -0.65 -15.95 19.87
C LYS A 286 -0.25 -17.24 19.14
N SER A 287 -1.21 -18.01 18.65
CA SER A 287 -0.95 -19.26 17.92
C SER A 287 -0.23 -19.02 16.59
N LEU A 288 -0.59 -17.97 15.86
CA LEU A 288 0.13 -17.51 14.66
C LEU A 288 1.58 -17.09 14.99
N ILE A 289 1.79 -16.35 16.07
CA ILE A 289 3.12 -15.95 16.57
C ILE A 289 3.97 -17.17 16.92
N GLU A 290 3.41 -18.15 17.63
CA GLU A 290 4.07 -19.40 18.01
C GLU A 290 4.43 -20.28 16.80
N GLN A 291 3.65 -20.22 15.71
CA GLN A 291 4.02 -20.84 14.44
C GLN A 291 5.14 -20.07 13.74
N LEU A 292 4.98 -18.76 13.52
CA LEU A 292 5.96 -17.91 12.81
C LEU A 292 7.34 -17.84 13.48
N LEU A 293 7.42 -18.04 14.80
CA LEU A 293 8.69 -18.16 15.51
C LEU A 293 9.57 -19.28 14.93
N LYS A 294 8.98 -20.36 14.40
CA LYS A 294 9.67 -21.54 13.85
C LYS A 294 10.24 -21.36 12.44
N TYR A 295 9.86 -20.30 11.71
CA TYR A 295 10.24 -20.08 10.32
C TYR A 295 11.42 -19.12 10.17
N ASP A 296 12.28 -19.33 9.18
CA ASP A 296 13.38 -18.43 8.87
C ASP A 296 12.92 -17.25 8.01
N PHE A 297 13.34 -16.06 8.40
CA PHE A 297 13.02 -14.80 7.72
C PHE A 297 14.25 -14.21 7.03
N SER A 298 15.43 -14.83 7.14
CA SER A 298 16.75 -14.32 6.70
C SER A 298 16.79 -13.74 5.28
N GLU A 299 16.09 -14.34 4.31
CA GLU A 299 16.05 -13.85 2.92
C GLU A 299 15.11 -12.64 2.69
N ILE A 300 14.37 -12.18 3.69
CA ILE A 300 13.55 -10.97 3.57
C ILE A 300 14.45 -9.73 3.48
N LYS A 301 14.21 -8.94 2.43
CA LYS A 301 14.87 -7.67 2.13
C LYS A 301 13.85 -6.54 2.15
N ALA A 302 13.45 -6.11 3.34
CA ALA A 302 12.43 -5.09 3.53
C ALA A 302 12.41 -4.57 4.97
N ALA A 303 11.87 -3.37 5.17
CA ALA A 303 11.43 -2.89 6.47
C ALA A 303 9.90 -2.90 6.58
N LEU A 304 9.38 -3.37 7.72
CA LEU A 304 7.95 -3.31 8.03
C LEU A 304 7.58 -1.89 8.48
N ILE A 305 6.61 -1.27 7.81
CA ILE A 305 6.02 0.02 8.23
C ILE A 305 4.56 -0.23 8.58
N ALA A 306 4.21 -0.07 9.85
CA ALA A 306 2.88 -0.44 10.34
C ALA A 306 2.37 0.54 11.40
N SER A 307 1.07 0.46 11.67
CA SER A 307 0.39 1.27 12.69
C SER A 307 -0.44 0.39 13.60
N VAL A 308 -0.43 0.73 14.89
CA VAL A 308 -1.15 0.04 15.96
C VAL A 308 -1.95 1.07 16.76
N PRO A 309 -3.27 0.88 17.00
CA PRO A 309 -4.07 1.78 17.82
C PRO A 309 -3.53 1.94 19.24
N GLY A 310 -3.43 3.19 19.70
CA GLY A 310 -2.99 3.52 21.05
C GLY A 310 -2.08 4.74 21.11
N LYS A 311 -1.42 4.91 22.27
CA LYS A 311 -0.42 5.96 22.51
C LYS A 311 0.97 5.39 22.34
N GLN A 312 1.70 5.89 21.36
CA GLN A 312 3.05 5.46 21.00
C GLN A 312 4.09 6.49 21.45
N ASP A 313 5.28 6.02 21.80
CA ASP A 313 6.41 6.89 22.10
C ASP A 313 7.06 7.44 20.82
N THR A 314 7.65 8.64 20.92
CA THR A 314 8.23 9.38 19.79
C THR A 314 9.72 9.08 19.61
N GLU A 315 10.45 8.97 20.72
CA GLU A 315 11.83 8.52 20.74
C GLU A 315 11.87 6.99 20.76
N LEU A 316 12.56 6.42 19.76
CA LEU A 316 12.66 4.98 19.55
C LEU A 316 14.14 4.61 19.53
N SER A 317 14.53 3.59 20.30
CA SER A 317 15.84 2.98 20.12
C SER A 317 15.89 2.20 18.79
N PRO A 318 17.07 1.99 18.18
CA PRO A 318 17.18 1.22 16.94
C PRO A 318 16.63 -0.22 17.01
N SER A 319 16.64 -0.82 18.22
CA SER A 319 16.11 -2.16 18.48
C SER A 319 14.60 -2.20 18.76
N GLN A 320 13.96 -1.06 19.01
CA GLN A 320 12.53 -0.98 19.30
C GLN A 320 11.69 -0.97 18.00
N THR A 321 10.53 -1.63 18.04
CA THR A 321 9.54 -1.53 16.97
C THR A 321 8.76 -0.22 17.14
N GLY A 322 8.79 0.62 16.10
CA GLY A 322 8.05 1.88 16.04
C GLY A 322 6.81 1.77 15.17
N TRP A 323 5.83 2.64 15.41
CA TRP A 323 4.55 2.63 14.68
C TRP A 323 4.24 3.99 14.06
N GLY A 324 3.42 4.01 13.01
CA GLY A 324 2.99 5.22 12.32
C GLY A 324 4.17 6.07 11.81
N TRP A 325 4.03 7.39 11.87
CA TRP A 325 5.04 8.31 11.36
C TRP A 325 6.37 8.24 12.13
N ALA A 326 6.35 7.83 13.41
CA ALA A 326 7.56 7.66 14.22
C ALA A 326 8.36 6.43 13.76
N GLY A 327 7.68 5.29 13.55
CA GLY A 327 8.28 4.08 12.96
C GLY A 327 8.83 4.33 11.55
N LEU A 328 8.08 5.07 10.71
CA LEU A 328 8.54 5.49 9.38
C LEU A 328 9.79 6.37 9.44
N THR A 329 9.80 7.41 10.29
CA THR A 329 10.99 8.27 10.50
C THR A 329 12.20 7.42 10.89
N ASN A 330 12.05 6.49 11.83
CA ASN A 330 13.15 5.62 12.27
C ASN A 330 13.67 4.73 11.14
N ALA A 331 12.78 4.18 10.31
CA ALA A 331 13.18 3.39 9.16
C ALA A 331 13.93 4.21 8.09
N LEU A 332 13.43 5.41 7.77
CA LEU A 332 14.03 6.29 6.78
C LEU A 332 15.43 6.79 7.17
N LYS A 333 15.76 6.89 8.47
CA LYS A 333 17.14 7.14 8.94
C LYS A 333 18.17 6.08 8.50
N SER A 334 17.72 4.92 8.02
CA SER A 334 18.61 3.88 7.47
C SER A 334 18.83 4.02 5.96
N VAL A 335 18.00 4.79 5.25
CA VAL A 335 18.06 4.97 3.80
C VAL A 335 19.01 6.12 3.44
N PRO A 336 20.05 5.92 2.60
CA PRO A 336 20.93 7.00 2.18
C PRO A 336 20.27 7.95 1.18
N SER A 337 20.98 9.03 0.82
CA SER A 337 20.56 9.90 -0.28
C SER A 337 21.78 10.34 -1.09
N HIS A 338 22.01 9.68 -2.23
CA HIS A 338 23.28 9.73 -2.98
C HIS A 338 23.40 10.88 -4.01
N HIS A 339 22.34 11.64 -4.28
CA HIS A 339 22.10 12.18 -5.65
C HIS A 339 22.22 13.71 -5.89
N ASN A 340 22.56 14.54 -4.89
CA ASN A 340 22.73 16.01 -4.95
C ASN A 340 21.52 16.88 -5.37
N THR A 341 20.76 16.50 -6.39
CA THR A 341 19.53 17.14 -6.90
C THR A 341 18.39 17.18 -5.87
N GLN A 342 17.45 18.13 -5.99
CA GLN A 342 16.32 18.22 -5.05
C GLN A 342 15.41 16.98 -5.20
N PRO A 343 15.18 16.19 -4.12
CA PRO A 343 14.36 14.98 -4.21
C PRO A 343 12.87 15.34 -4.30
N GLU A 344 12.10 14.44 -4.90
CA GLU A 344 10.65 14.56 -5.04
C GLU A 344 9.95 13.35 -4.42
N ILE A 345 9.01 13.60 -3.51
CA ILE A 345 8.21 12.56 -2.87
C ILE A 345 6.81 12.58 -3.47
N VAL A 346 6.48 11.50 -4.16
CA VAL A 346 5.17 11.25 -4.75
C VAL A 346 4.36 10.39 -3.79
N ILE A 347 3.18 10.88 -3.41
CA ILE A 347 2.21 10.23 -2.55
C ILE A 347 0.99 9.91 -3.38
N GLN A 348 0.66 8.65 -3.54
CA GLN A 348 -0.60 8.21 -4.13
C GLN A 348 -1.43 7.55 -3.02
N VAL A 349 -2.67 7.98 -2.86
CA VAL A 349 -3.61 7.43 -1.86
C VAL A 349 -5.03 7.35 -2.41
N SER A 350 -5.88 6.48 -1.86
CA SER A 350 -7.31 6.43 -2.21
C SER A 350 -8.17 7.29 -1.28
N SER A 351 -7.65 7.72 -0.13
CA SER A 351 -8.37 8.60 0.80
C SER A 351 -7.49 9.68 1.42
N ILE A 352 -8.08 10.86 1.59
CA ILE A 352 -7.52 12.00 2.33
C ILE A 352 -8.51 12.36 3.44
N ALA A 353 -8.10 12.18 4.69
CA ALA A 353 -8.93 12.48 5.85
C ALA A 353 -8.95 13.98 6.19
N SER A 354 -9.74 14.38 7.19
CA SER A 354 -9.70 15.75 7.74
C SER A 354 -8.40 15.97 8.54
N LEU A 355 -7.40 16.57 7.91
CA LEU A 355 -6.10 16.86 8.49
C LEU A 355 -6.18 18.10 9.40
N GLY A 356 -6.85 19.15 8.93
CA GLY A 356 -7.14 20.38 9.68
C GLY A 356 -7.28 21.60 8.76
N PRO A 357 -7.74 22.76 9.29
CA PRO A 357 -7.86 24.01 8.52
C PRO A 357 -6.51 24.66 8.19
N THR A 358 -5.40 24.09 8.66
CA THR A 358 -4.01 24.50 8.40
C THR A 358 -3.18 23.26 8.07
N ASP A 359 -2.10 23.45 7.32
CA ASP A 359 -1.14 22.44 6.87
C ASP A 359 -0.27 21.82 7.99
N LYS A 360 -0.22 22.40 9.20
CA LYS A 360 0.67 21.99 10.32
C LYS A 360 0.96 20.48 10.45
N TRP A 361 -0.07 19.62 10.44
CA TRP A 361 0.13 18.16 10.53
C TRP A 361 0.76 17.57 9.26
N LEU A 362 0.36 18.06 8.09
CA LEU A 362 0.92 17.65 6.80
C LEU A 362 2.40 18.04 6.71
N THR A 363 2.75 19.27 7.08
CA THR A 363 4.14 19.77 7.12
C THR A 363 5.00 18.97 8.09
N HIS A 364 4.46 18.55 9.24
CA HIS A 364 5.13 17.62 10.16
C HIS A 364 5.34 16.23 9.53
N PHE A 365 4.31 15.68 8.89
CA PHE A 365 4.39 14.36 8.25
C PHE A 365 5.32 14.35 7.03
N PHE A 366 5.40 15.46 6.28
CA PHE A 366 6.35 15.68 5.20
C PHE A 366 7.81 15.77 5.70
N LYS A 367 8.04 16.32 6.90
CA LYS A 367 9.35 16.26 7.55
C LYS A 367 9.74 14.80 7.85
N ALA A 368 8.83 13.99 8.38
CA ALA A 368 9.06 12.55 8.60
C ALA A 368 9.40 11.80 7.30
N LEU A 369 8.65 12.05 6.21
CA LEU A 369 8.90 11.47 4.89
C LEU A 369 10.23 11.93 4.25
N SER A 370 10.74 13.10 4.62
CA SER A 370 12.00 13.65 4.08
C SER A 370 13.26 13.11 4.77
N GLU A 371 13.10 12.37 5.87
CA GLU A 371 14.21 11.84 6.66
C GLU A 371 15.12 10.91 5.83
N SER A 372 16.40 10.85 6.21
CA SER A 372 17.41 9.99 5.56
C SER A 372 18.64 9.81 6.45
N LYS A 373 19.45 8.79 6.18
CA LYS A 373 20.76 8.54 6.81
C LYS A 373 21.76 9.71 6.67
N SER A 374 21.55 10.59 5.68
CA SER A 374 22.37 11.78 5.45
C SER A 374 21.46 12.98 5.12
N PRO A 375 20.91 13.66 6.14
CA PRO A 375 19.96 14.75 5.96
C PRO A 375 20.55 15.90 5.12
N ARG A 376 19.77 16.39 4.16
CA ARG A 376 20.15 17.51 3.29
C ARG A 376 19.68 18.85 3.86
N LYS A 377 20.37 19.93 3.48
CA LYS A 377 19.92 21.31 3.74
C LYS A 377 18.74 21.73 2.85
N THR A 378 18.55 21.08 1.70
CA THR A 378 17.44 21.33 0.78
C THR A 378 16.26 20.41 1.06
N GLY A 379 15.05 20.98 1.16
CA GLY A 379 13.82 20.21 1.40
C GLY A 379 13.29 19.50 0.15
N SER A 380 12.54 18.42 0.36
CA SER A 380 11.88 17.65 -0.70
C SER A 380 10.73 18.41 -1.36
N LYS A 381 10.49 18.20 -2.66
CA LYS A 381 9.21 18.53 -3.30
C LYS A 381 8.18 17.45 -2.98
N PHE A 382 6.90 17.81 -2.93
CA PHE A 382 5.80 16.87 -2.68
C PHE A 382 4.75 16.96 -3.78
N LYS A 383 4.32 15.79 -4.28
CA LYS A 383 3.20 15.62 -5.20
C LYS A 383 2.23 14.59 -4.63
N ILE A 384 0.92 14.84 -4.72
CA ILE A 384 -0.15 13.98 -4.21
C ILE A 384 -1.05 13.57 -5.38
N ILE A 385 -0.97 12.31 -5.80
CA ILE A 385 -1.84 11.76 -6.84
C ILE A 385 -3.20 11.41 -6.23
N PHE A 386 -4.25 12.04 -6.74
CA PHE A 386 -5.63 11.79 -6.37
C PHE A 386 -6.52 12.04 -7.60
N PRO A 387 -7.51 11.18 -7.93
CA PRO A 387 -8.30 11.37 -9.14
C PRO A 387 -9.33 12.49 -8.99
N THR A 388 -9.56 13.21 -10.08
CA THR A 388 -10.72 14.11 -10.25
C THR A 388 -12.01 13.34 -10.48
N ALA A 389 -13.15 14.04 -10.49
CA ALA A 389 -14.44 13.42 -10.78
C ALA A 389 -14.57 12.89 -12.22
N ASP A 390 -13.94 13.56 -13.19
CA ASP A 390 -13.90 13.08 -14.57
C ASP A 390 -13.07 11.79 -14.71
N GLU A 391 -11.95 11.68 -14.00
CA GLU A 391 -11.12 10.47 -14.02
C GLU A 391 -11.83 9.26 -13.40
N VAL A 392 -12.62 9.46 -12.35
CA VAL A 392 -13.51 8.42 -11.78
C VAL A 392 -14.63 8.08 -12.77
N ARG A 393 -15.31 9.07 -13.35
CA ARG A 393 -16.38 8.89 -14.33
C ARG A 393 -15.93 8.14 -15.59
N ARG A 394 -14.71 8.40 -16.07
CA ARG A 394 -14.06 7.72 -17.20
C ARG A 394 -13.28 6.46 -16.78
N SER A 395 -13.44 5.95 -15.56
CA SER A 395 -12.78 4.70 -15.11
C SER A 395 -13.53 3.44 -15.58
N ILE A 396 -12.88 2.27 -15.49
CA ILE A 396 -13.48 0.98 -15.89
C ILE A 396 -14.79 0.69 -15.15
N ASN A 397 -14.92 1.02 -13.86
CA ASN A 397 -16.19 0.82 -13.14
C ASN A 397 -17.09 2.07 -13.15
N GLY A 398 -16.78 3.09 -13.97
CA GLY A 398 -17.47 4.37 -13.98
C GLY A 398 -17.50 5.00 -12.58
N TYR A 399 -18.62 5.64 -12.21
CA TYR A 399 -18.78 6.21 -10.88
C TYR A 399 -18.73 5.17 -9.75
N ALA A 400 -18.90 3.86 -10.03
CA ALA A 400 -18.82 2.86 -8.97
C ALA A 400 -17.41 2.76 -8.36
N SER A 401 -16.34 3.07 -9.12
CA SER A 401 -14.97 3.22 -8.58
C SER A 401 -14.88 4.27 -7.47
N GLY A 402 -15.75 5.29 -7.49
CA GLY A 402 -15.84 6.32 -6.47
C GLY A 402 -16.24 5.83 -5.07
N ASN A 403 -16.78 4.61 -4.94
CA ASN A 403 -17.10 3.99 -3.64
C ASN A 403 -15.86 3.65 -2.80
N ALA A 404 -14.68 3.51 -3.39
CA ALA A 404 -13.43 3.18 -2.70
C ALA A 404 -12.46 4.39 -2.57
N ILE A 405 -12.91 5.57 -3.02
CA ILE A 405 -12.08 6.78 -3.12
C ILE A 405 -12.77 7.93 -2.37
N HIS A 406 -12.06 8.53 -1.41
CA HIS A 406 -12.69 9.40 -0.40
C HIS A 406 -11.84 10.64 -0.07
N THR A 407 -12.32 11.82 -0.47
CA THR A 407 -12.01 13.07 0.24
C THR A 407 -13.31 13.81 0.55
N LYS A 408 -13.22 14.84 1.41
CA LYS A 408 -14.33 15.74 1.72
C LYS A 408 -13.90 17.17 1.45
N ILE A 409 -14.67 17.89 0.61
CA ILE A 409 -14.35 19.26 0.15
C ILE A 409 -15.48 20.28 0.37
N LEU A 410 -16.57 19.87 1.01
CA LEU A 410 -17.85 20.61 0.99
C LEU A 410 -18.05 21.61 2.13
N THR A 411 -17.33 21.46 3.26
CA THR A 411 -17.43 22.41 4.38
C THR A 411 -16.35 23.51 4.30
N PRO A 412 -16.53 24.69 4.92
CA PRO A 412 -15.51 25.74 4.90
C PRO A 412 -14.14 25.31 5.44
N ALA A 413 -14.11 24.42 6.44
CA ALA A 413 -12.86 23.85 6.96
C ALA A 413 -12.18 22.90 5.95
N GLN A 414 -12.97 22.17 5.17
CA GLN A 414 -12.50 21.31 4.09
C GLN A 414 -12.02 22.12 2.88
N GLY A 415 -12.67 23.24 2.57
CA GLY A 415 -12.20 24.20 1.55
C GLY A 415 -10.82 24.79 1.91
N LYS A 416 -10.59 25.15 3.18
CA LYS A 416 -9.26 25.55 3.67
C LYS A 416 -8.21 24.44 3.52
N GLN A 417 -8.60 23.19 3.77
CA GLN A 417 -7.73 22.03 3.54
C GLN A 417 -7.41 21.82 2.06
N LEU A 418 -8.41 21.92 1.17
CA LEU A 418 -8.20 21.83 -0.27
C LEU A 418 -7.27 22.94 -0.78
N ALA A 419 -7.36 24.15 -0.23
CA ALA A 419 -6.53 25.29 -0.64
C ALA A 419 -5.02 25.03 -0.44
N TYR A 420 -4.59 24.42 0.68
CA TYR A 420 -3.17 24.07 0.87
C TYR A 420 -2.77 22.76 0.19
N LEU A 421 -3.70 21.84 -0.09
CA LEU A 421 -3.41 20.60 -0.82
C LEU A 421 -3.27 20.82 -2.33
N LYS A 422 -4.10 21.69 -2.92
CA LYS A 422 -4.24 21.85 -4.38
C LYS A 422 -2.92 22.12 -5.13
N PRO A 423 -1.96 22.92 -4.64
CA PRO A 423 -0.67 23.12 -5.31
C PRO A 423 0.18 21.85 -5.48
N MET A 424 -0.13 20.78 -4.73
CA MET A 424 0.55 19.49 -4.79
C MET A 424 -0.27 18.41 -5.50
N LEU A 425 -1.55 18.66 -5.80
CA LEU A 425 -2.42 17.64 -6.41
C LEU A 425 -2.02 17.36 -7.86
N CYS A 426 -1.91 16.07 -8.17
CA CYS A 426 -1.63 15.54 -9.50
C CYS A 426 -2.75 14.56 -9.91
N HIS A 427 -3.02 14.52 -11.21
CA HIS A 427 -3.98 13.59 -11.81
C HIS A 427 -3.53 12.13 -11.68
N TRP A 428 -4.49 11.22 -11.74
CA TRP A 428 -4.25 9.78 -11.85
C TRP A 428 -3.96 9.35 -13.30
N ALA A 429 -4.71 9.92 -14.25
CA ALA A 429 -4.65 9.62 -15.67
C ALA A 429 -4.05 10.76 -16.52
N GLY A 430 -4.27 12.02 -16.13
CA GLY A 430 -3.66 13.20 -16.76
C GLY A 430 -4.16 13.54 -18.18
N ASP A 431 -5.15 12.82 -18.71
CA ASP A 431 -5.65 12.92 -20.09
C ASP A 431 -6.99 13.68 -20.22
N GLY A 432 -7.23 14.63 -19.31
CA GLY A 432 -8.42 15.48 -19.33
C GLY A 432 -8.38 16.53 -20.45
N ALA A 433 -9.56 16.97 -20.92
CA ALA A 433 -9.69 17.93 -22.01
C ALA A 433 -8.96 19.27 -21.76
N GLN A 434 -8.80 19.67 -20.49
CA GLN A 434 -8.06 20.84 -20.06
C GLN A 434 -6.55 20.76 -20.36
N HIS A 435 -6.02 19.55 -20.59
CA HIS A 435 -4.61 19.30 -20.95
C HIS A 435 -4.41 19.06 -22.45
N SER A 436 -5.49 18.91 -23.24
CA SER A 436 -5.41 18.66 -24.69
C SER A 436 -4.93 19.88 -25.50
N SER A 437 -5.14 21.09 -24.98
CA SER A 437 -4.79 22.36 -25.65
C SER A 437 -3.28 22.60 -25.82
N SER A 438 -2.42 21.81 -25.17
CA SER A 438 -0.96 21.81 -25.39
C SER A 438 -0.49 20.87 -26.50
N SER A 439 -1.37 19.98 -27.00
CA SER A 439 -1.01 18.88 -27.93
C SER A 439 -1.88 18.80 -29.18
N SER A 440 -2.96 19.60 -29.31
CA SER A 440 -3.90 19.54 -30.43
C SER A 440 -3.91 20.79 -31.34
N LEU A 441 -2.76 21.15 -31.91
CA LEU A 441 -2.64 22.18 -32.96
C LEU A 441 -1.80 21.68 -34.15
N SER A 442 -2.24 20.56 -34.72
CA SER A 442 -1.80 20.06 -36.04
C SER A 442 -3.01 19.68 -36.90
N SER A 443 -3.90 20.65 -37.15
CA SER A 443 -4.97 20.48 -38.13
C SER A 443 -4.39 20.35 -39.55
N ASN A 444 -4.69 19.21 -40.19
CA ASN A 444 -4.19 18.81 -41.51
C ASN A 444 -4.17 19.94 -42.55
N THR A 445 -2.99 20.37 -42.96
CA THR A 445 -2.78 21.10 -44.23
C THR A 445 -1.45 20.66 -44.85
N PRO A 446 -1.42 20.05 -46.05
CA PRO A 446 -0.19 19.56 -46.65
C PRO A 446 0.56 20.68 -47.41
N SER A 447 1.13 21.64 -46.68
CA SER A 447 2.05 22.64 -47.23
C SER A 447 3.51 22.23 -47.02
N LYS A 448 4.25 22.08 -48.11
CA LYS A 448 5.69 21.73 -48.10
C LYS A 448 6.54 22.84 -47.46
N SER A 449 7.74 22.44 -47.03
CA SER A 449 8.89 23.26 -46.61
C SER A 449 8.71 24.23 -45.44
N SER A 450 9.18 23.83 -44.26
CA SER A 450 10.23 24.55 -43.53
C SER A 450 10.74 23.68 -42.37
N GLN A 451 12.06 23.65 -42.14
CA GLN A 451 12.66 22.99 -40.98
C GLN A 451 12.51 23.90 -39.76
N SER A 452 11.59 23.58 -38.85
CA SER A 452 11.54 24.17 -37.52
C SER A 452 12.01 23.15 -36.48
N PHE A 453 12.93 23.59 -35.61
CA PHE A 453 13.42 22.77 -34.50
C PHE A 453 12.31 22.58 -33.45
N THR A 454 11.56 21.49 -33.55
CA THR A 454 10.62 21.09 -32.51
C THR A 454 11.38 20.60 -31.27
N SER A 455 11.10 21.21 -30.12
CA SER A 455 11.55 20.70 -28.82
C SER A 455 11.14 19.23 -28.65
N PRO A 456 11.98 18.37 -28.05
CA PRO A 456 11.64 16.96 -27.91
C PRO A 456 10.41 16.79 -27.02
N GLU A 457 9.32 16.26 -27.58
CA GLU A 457 8.14 15.86 -26.79
C GLU A 457 8.56 14.83 -25.74
N LEU A 458 8.22 15.10 -24.48
CA LEU A 458 8.50 14.21 -23.36
C LEU A 458 7.65 12.94 -23.50
N LYS A 459 8.26 11.86 -23.98
CA LYS A 459 7.60 10.56 -24.13
C LYS A 459 7.10 10.05 -22.77
N THR A 460 5.77 9.98 -22.62
CA THR A 460 5.12 9.39 -21.44
C THR A 460 5.51 7.93 -21.28
N GLN A 461 5.82 7.55 -20.04
CA GLN A 461 6.04 6.17 -19.62
C GLN A 461 4.74 5.66 -18.99
N GLU A 462 4.04 4.77 -19.70
CA GLU A 462 2.71 4.29 -19.33
C GLU A 462 2.77 3.08 -18.38
N ALA A 463 2.16 3.20 -17.21
CA ALA A 463 1.88 2.07 -16.31
C ALA A 463 0.69 1.20 -16.80
N TYR A 464 -0.04 1.67 -17.82
CA TYR A 464 -1.26 1.08 -18.36
C TYR A 464 -2.42 0.97 -17.34
N ARG A 465 -2.45 1.85 -16.33
CA ARG A 465 -3.47 1.86 -15.27
C ARG A 465 -4.36 3.10 -15.23
N ARG A 466 -4.22 4.04 -16.17
CA ARG A 466 -5.00 5.29 -16.23
C ARG A 466 -6.53 5.14 -16.13
N ARG A 467 -7.10 4.02 -16.62
CA ARG A 467 -8.54 3.71 -16.54
C ARG A 467 -8.94 2.84 -15.33
N ALA A 468 -8.00 2.14 -14.70
CA ALA A 468 -8.24 1.30 -13.53
C ALA A 468 -8.06 2.14 -12.25
N ALA A 469 -9.17 2.57 -11.65
CA ALA A 469 -9.14 3.56 -10.57
C ALA A 469 -8.30 3.11 -9.35
N PRO A 470 -7.59 4.02 -8.67
CA PRO A 470 -6.64 3.64 -7.64
C PRO A 470 -7.30 3.28 -6.30
N HIS A 471 -7.00 2.08 -5.80
CA HIS A 471 -7.18 1.74 -4.38
C HIS A 471 -5.85 1.34 -3.70
N ILE A 472 -4.78 1.17 -4.46
CA ILE A 472 -3.39 1.20 -3.98
C ILE A 472 -3.08 2.47 -3.17
N LYS A 473 -2.09 2.40 -2.28
CA LYS A 473 -1.45 3.55 -1.63
C LYS A 473 0.06 3.37 -1.72
N THR A 474 0.76 4.33 -2.32
CA THR A 474 2.23 4.31 -2.45
C THR A 474 2.85 5.64 -2.01
N TYR A 475 3.98 5.56 -1.35
CA TYR A 475 4.85 6.69 -1.06
C TYR A 475 6.20 6.39 -1.72
N ILE A 476 6.69 7.25 -2.61
CA ILE A 476 7.91 7.00 -3.39
C ILE A 476 8.75 8.26 -3.41
N ARG A 477 10.05 8.16 -3.06
CA ARG A 477 11.02 9.25 -3.17
C ARG A 477 11.88 9.04 -4.41
N PHE A 478 11.70 9.91 -5.40
CA PHE A 478 12.59 10.02 -6.55
C PHE A 478 13.78 10.91 -6.21
N SER A 479 14.95 10.54 -6.71
CA SER A 479 16.19 11.25 -6.43
C SER A 479 16.27 12.61 -7.15
N SER A 480 15.52 12.78 -8.25
CA SER A 480 15.37 14.02 -9.04
C SER A 480 13.89 14.24 -9.42
N ASP A 481 13.54 15.47 -9.77
CA ASP A 481 12.19 15.90 -10.16
C ASP A 481 11.63 15.09 -11.33
N SER A 482 10.36 14.67 -11.25
CA SER A 482 9.70 13.96 -12.34
C SER A 482 9.58 14.76 -13.66
N THR A 483 9.83 16.08 -13.64
CA THR A 483 9.83 16.95 -14.82
C THR A 483 11.19 17.13 -15.51
N SER A 484 12.30 16.63 -14.95
CA SER A 484 13.63 16.87 -15.53
C SER A 484 13.88 16.01 -16.79
N SER A 485 14.12 16.66 -17.93
CA SER A 485 14.20 16.06 -19.27
C SER A 485 15.49 15.27 -19.59
N SER A 486 16.38 15.06 -18.62
CA SER A 486 17.58 14.25 -18.82
C SER A 486 17.21 12.76 -18.87
N SER A 487 17.42 12.13 -20.02
CA SER A 487 17.06 10.74 -20.34
C SER A 487 17.79 9.66 -19.52
N SER A 488 18.69 10.04 -18.60
CA SER A 488 19.32 9.15 -17.63
C SER A 488 18.35 8.77 -16.50
N GLN A 489 17.48 7.79 -16.79
CA GLN A 489 16.92 6.81 -15.85
C GLN A 489 16.69 7.32 -14.41
N LYS A 490 15.51 7.91 -14.15
CA LYS A 490 15.09 8.40 -12.82
C LYS A 490 15.34 7.36 -11.74
N SER A 491 16.20 7.64 -10.77
CA SER A 491 16.41 6.77 -9.62
C SER A 491 15.38 7.02 -8.52
N ILE A 492 15.13 5.97 -7.73
CA ILE A 492 14.26 5.96 -6.57
C ILE A 492 15.13 5.73 -5.33
N ASP A 493 15.11 6.68 -4.39
CA ASP A 493 15.79 6.56 -3.09
C ASP A 493 15.07 5.48 -2.24
N TRP A 494 13.73 5.43 -2.27
CA TRP A 494 12.93 4.39 -1.62
C TRP A 494 11.48 4.33 -2.14
N MET A 495 10.84 3.16 -1.97
CA MET A 495 9.43 2.91 -2.28
C MET A 495 8.74 2.20 -1.11
N LEU A 496 7.55 2.70 -0.74
CA LEU A 496 6.66 2.14 0.28
C LEU A 496 5.29 1.85 -0.34
N VAL A 497 4.81 0.61 -0.20
CA VAL A 497 3.42 0.21 -0.47
C VAL A 497 2.75 -0.14 0.85
N THR A 498 1.54 0.37 1.10
CA THR A 498 0.87 0.24 2.41
C THR A 498 -0.65 0.29 2.31
N SER A 499 -1.35 -0.13 3.36
CA SER A 499 -2.77 0.19 3.55
C SER A 499 -3.00 1.64 3.96
N ALA A 500 -2.01 2.33 4.54
CA ALA A 500 -2.16 3.63 5.16
C ALA A 500 -2.48 4.75 4.16
N ASN A 501 -3.67 5.34 4.29
CA ASN A 501 -4.09 6.56 3.59
C ASN A 501 -3.56 7.83 4.26
N LEU A 502 -3.66 8.98 3.60
CA LEU A 502 -3.24 10.28 4.15
C LEU A 502 -4.20 10.73 5.27
N SER A 503 -3.94 10.26 6.49
CA SER A 503 -4.78 10.49 7.66
C SER A 503 -4.01 10.44 8.98
N LYS A 504 -4.53 11.16 9.97
CA LYS A 504 -4.05 11.14 11.36
C LYS A 504 -4.34 9.81 12.06
N GLN A 505 -5.40 9.12 11.66
CA GLN A 505 -5.83 7.84 12.21
C GLN A 505 -4.84 6.72 11.85
N ALA A 506 -4.38 6.71 10.60
CA ALA A 506 -3.38 5.78 10.08
C ALA A 506 -1.98 6.12 10.59
N TRP A 507 -1.49 7.34 10.33
CA TRP A 507 -0.09 7.70 10.59
C TRP A 507 0.20 8.19 12.00
N GLY A 508 -0.82 8.60 12.74
CA GLY A 508 -0.71 9.22 14.06
C GLY A 508 -0.95 10.72 14.05
N GLU A 509 -1.50 11.23 15.15
CA GLU A 509 -1.65 12.67 15.39
C GLU A 509 -0.30 13.37 15.62
N SER A 510 -0.34 14.70 15.77
CA SER A 510 0.80 15.45 16.30
C SER A 510 1.13 15.00 17.73
N ILE A 511 2.38 15.22 18.13
CA ILE A 511 2.86 14.97 19.49
C ILE A 511 1.97 15.73 20.50
N ASN A 512 1.49 15.02 21.53
CA ASN A 512 0.69 15.63 22.59
C ASN A 512 1.57 16.17 23.74
N SER A 513 0.97 16.81 24.75
CA SER A 513 1.67 17.39 25.90
C SER A 513 2.34 16.38 26.86
N ALA A 514 2.36 15.10 26.50
CA ALA A 514 3.05 14.02 27.21
C ALA A 514 3.98 13.24 26.26
N ASP A 515 4.46 13.92 25.21
CA ASP A 515 5.41 13.48 24.19
C ASP A 515 5.07 12.16 23.46
N LYS A 516 3.79 11.79 23.47
CA LYS A 516 3.25 10.59 22.82
C LYS A 516 2.44 10.92 21.57
N VAL A 517 2.45 10.01 20.61
CA VAL A 517 1.64 10.03 19.38
C VAL A 517 0.40 9.17 19.59
N ARG A 518 -0.78 9.70 19.26
CA ARG A 518 -2.02 8.91 19.22
C ARG A 518 -2.24 8.35 17.81
N ILE A 519 -2.25 7.03 17.67
CA ILE A 519 -2.63 6.29 16.46
C ILE A 519 -4.01 5.66 16.69
N CYS A 520 -4.88 5.62 15.67
CA CYS A 520 -6.24 5.07 15.82
C CYS A 520 -6.47 3.75 15.07
N SER A 521 -5.76 3.52 13.96
CA SER A 521 -6.01 2.38 13.06
C SER A 521 -4.91 1.33 13.12
N TYR A 522 -5.26 0.09 12.79
CA TYR A 522 -4.27 -0.90 12.34
C TYR A 522 -3.99 -0.66 10.85
N GLU A 523 -2.72 -0.46 10.52
CA GLU A 523 -2.24 -0.38 9.13
C GLU A 523 -0.97 -1.23 9.00
N ILE A 524 -0.64 -1.63 7.77
CA ILE A 524 0.57 -2.39 7.46
C ILE A 524 1.11 -2.00 6.08
N GLY A 525 2.41 -2.18 5.86
CA GLY A 525 3.11 -1.78 4.65
C GLY A 525 4.57 -2.19 4.67
N VAL A 526 5.21 -2.09 3.51
CA VAL A 526 6.56 -2.59 3.26
C VAL A 526 7.36 -1.50 2.57
N LEU A 527 8.50 -1.13 3.17
CA LEU A 527 9.46 -0.17 2.65
C LEU A 527 10.69 -0.90 2.10
N VAL A 528 11.10 -0.52 0.88
CA VAL A 528 12.31 -1.02 0.20
C VAL A 528 13.14 0.12 -0.36
N TRP A 529 14.46 -0.07 -0.44
CA TRP A 529 15.45 0.87 -0.97
C TRP A 529 16.67 0.11 -1.54
N PRO A 530 17.55 0.74 -2.34
CA PRO A 530 18.63 0.05 -3.07
C PRO A 530 19.57 -0.81 -2.20
N ASP A 531 20.06 -0.29 -1.07
CA ASP A 531 21.10 -0.93 -0.24
C ASP A 531 20.71 -2.32 0.29
N LEU A 532 19.41 -2.65 0.31
CA LEU A 532 18.91 -3.99 0.68
C LEU A 532 19.48 -5.12 -0.21
N TRP A 533 20.06 -4.77 -1.36
CA TRP A 533 20.73 -5.71 -2.26
C TRP A 533 22.28 -5.61 -2.26
N GLU A 534 22.90 -4.66 -1.55
CA GLU A 534 24.36 -4.47 -1.53
C GLU A 534 25.12 -5.59 -0.80
N GLU A 535 24.69 -5.96 0.40
CA GLU A 535 25.51 -6.76 1.34
C GLU A 535 25.94 -8.13 0.83
N LYS A 536 25.20 -8.75 -0.11
CA LYS A 536 25.55 -10.07 -0.65
C LYS A 536 26.58 -10.01 -1.80
N GLN A 537 27.14 -8.85 -2.19
CA GLN A 537 27.78 -8.67 -3.51
C GLN A 537 29.06 -7.81 -3.58
N ASN A 538 29.90 -7.77 -2.52
CA ASN A 538 31.26 -7.19 -2.54
C ASN A 538 31.37 -5.73 -3.06
N GLY A 539 30.56 -4.80 -2.53
CA GLY A 539 30.74 -3.36 -2.80
C GLY A 539 30.21 -2.87 -4.16
N LYS A 540 29.36 -3.66 -4.83
CA LYS A 540 28.67 -3.24 -6.06
C LYS A 540 27.61 -2.17 -5.79
N ASN A 541 27.60 -1.12 -6.61
CA ASN A 541 26.61 -0.04 -6.59
C ASN A 541 25.21 -0.58 -6.94
N VAL A 542 24.17 -0.26 -6.15
CA VAL A 542 22.79 -0.67 -6.42
C VAL A 542 21.94 0.55 -6.75
N LYS A 543 21.15 0.48 -7.82
CA LYS A 543 20.19 1.53 -8.23
C LYS A 543 18.79 0.95 -8.32
N MET A 544 17.81 1.60 -7.69
CA MET A 544 16.39 1.29 -7.87
C MET A 544 15.77 2.26 -8.88
N VAL A 545 15.00 1.74 -9.83
CA VAL A 545 14.52 2.49 -11.00
C VAL A 545 13.07 2.10 -11.35
N PRO A 546 12.25 3.02 -11.87
CA PRO A 546 10.86 2.74 -12.19
C PRO A 546 10.74 1.74 -13.34
N CYS A 547 9.72 0.89 -13.28
CA CYS A 547 9.36 -0.09 -14.30
C CYS A 547 7.89 0.10 -14.71
N PHE A 548 7.64 0.05 -16.01
CA PHE A 548 6.35 0.40 -16.60
C PHE A 548 5.81 -0.78 -17.41
N GLY A 549 4.54 -1.11 -17.22
CA GLY A 549 3.86 -2.26 -17.84
C GLY A 549 4.28 -3.65 -17.37
N ASN A 550 5.51 -3.85 -16.89
CA ASN A 550 6.02 -5.12 -16.36
C ASN A 550 6.96 -4.89 -15.15
N ASP A 551 7.38 -5.96 -14.46
CA ASP A 551 8.18 -5.88 -13.23
C ASP A 551 9.70 -5.74 -13.48
N THR A 552 10.14 -5.72 -14.73
CA THR A 552 11.57 -5.77 -15.11
C THR A 552 12.05 -4.43 -15.67
N PRO A 553 13.15 -3.85 -15.13
CA PRO A 553 13.81 -2.68 -15.72
C PRO A 553 14.14 -2.86 -17.19
N SER A 554 13.75 -1.90 -18.03
CA SER A 554 14.22 -1.82 -19.41
C SER A 554 15.64 -1.27 -19.42
N ILE A 555 16.65 -2.13 -19.58
CA ILE A 555 18.03 -1.70 -19.81
C ILE A 555 18.14 -1.19 -21.26
N PRO A 556 18.70 0.01 -21.52
CA PRO A 556 19.11 0.38 -22.86
C PRO A 556 20.23 -0.55 -23.34
N PHE A 557 19.99 -1.30 -24.41
CA PHE A 557 21.03 -2.14 -25.04
C PHE A 557 22.18 -1.26 -25.53
N VAL A 558 23.30 -1.25 -24.80
CA VAL A 558 24.58 -0.83 -25.35
C VAL A 558 25.01 -1.93 -26.32
N SER A 559 24.94 -1.63 -27.63
CA SER A 559 25.43 -2.55 -28.65
C SER A 559 26.95 -2.70 -28.49
N PRO A 560 27.50 -3.92 -28.40
CA PRO A 560 28.94 -4.10 -28.45
C PRO A 560 29.44 -3.57 -29.79
N SER A 561 30.28 -2.53 -29.76
CA SER A 561 31.03 -2.13 -30.94
C SER A 561 31.95 -3.29 -31.34
N LEU A 562 31.65 -3.91 -32.49
CA LEU A 562 32.51 -4.91 -33.10
C LEU A 562 33.83 -4.25 -33.50
N GLU A 563 34.82 -4.29 -32.61
CA GLU A 563 36.20 -4.02 -32.97
C GLU A 563 36.70 -5.15 -33.88
N ILE A 564 36.68 -4.89 -35.19
CA ILE A 564 37.30 -5.74 -36.18
C ILE A 564 38.81 -5.64 -35.97
N VAL A 565 39.38 -6.63 -35.27
CA VAL A 565 40.83 -6.81 -35.16
C VAL A 565 41.37 -7.26 -36.53
N GLY A 566 41.61 -6.27 -37.39
CA GLY A 566 42.05 -6.44 -38.78
C GLY A 566 43.46 -5.90 -39.01
N GLN A 567 44.44 -6.80 -38.92
CA GLN A 567 45.80 -6.71 -39.48
C GLN A 567 46.71 -5.52 -39.09
N LYS A 568 47.82 -5.86 -38.44
CA LYS A 568 49.06 -5.05 -38.45
C LYS A 568 49.53 -4.84 -39.89
N GLU A 569 49.67 -3.59 -40.31
CA GLU A 569 50.76 -3.20 -41.22
C GLU A 569 51.80 -2.38 -40.44
N ILE A 570 53.08 -2.69 -40.69
CA ILE A 570 54.21 -2.02 -40.07
C ILE A 570 54.59 -0.83 -40.95
N ARG A 571 54.48 0.40 -40.41
CA ARG A 571 55.26 1.54 -40.89
C ARG A 571 55.95 2.21 -39.72
N VAL A 572 57.27 2.37 -39.87
CA VAL A 572 58.14 3.15 -39.00
C VAL A 572 58.26 4.53 -39.62
N GLU A 573 58.07 5.59 -38.82
CA GLU A 573 58.81 6.88 -38.88
C GLU A 573 58.15 7.93 -37.95
N GLY A 574 58.95 8.87 -37.43
CA GLY A 574 58.48 10.15 -36.88
C GLY A 574 58.45 10.25 -35.35
N GLU A 575 59.29 11.13 -34.80
CA GLU A 575 59.29 11.54 -33.39
C GLU A 575 58.28 12.67 -33.08
N GLU A 576 58.23 13.06 -31.80
CA GLU A 576 57.56 14.23 -31.19
C GLU A 576 56.03 14.18 -30.94
N GLY A 577 55.63 14.62 -29.73
CA GLY A 577 54.21 14.87 -29.40
C GLY A 577 53.64 14.24 -28.10
N HIS A 578 54.44 13.99 -27.07
CA HIS A 578 53.91 13.48 -25.79
C HIS A 578 53.25 14.58 -24.92
N LEU A 579 52.30 14.19 -24.05
CA LEU A 579 51.47 15.02 -23.15
C LEU A 579 50.38 15.90 -23.81
N LYS A 580 49.22 15.30 -24.15
CA LYS A 580 47.88 15.87 -23.82
C LYS A 580 46.63 14.98 -24.01
N ARG A 581 46.74 13.70 -24.43
CA ARG A 581 45.56 12.82 -24.65
C ARG A 581 45.15 11.91 -23.48
N LYS A 582 46.07 11.57 -22.56
CA LYS A 582 45.87 10.57 -21.50
C LYS A 582 45.12 11.08 -20.24
N ARG A 583 43.95 11.70 -20.43
CA ARG A 583 43.09 12.17 -19.32
C ARG A 583 41.58 12.26 -19.66
N CYS A 584 41.20 11.75 -20.83
CA CYS A 584 39.80 11.63 -21.25
C CYS A 584 39.39 10.16 -21.30
N ASP A 585 40.20 9.29 -21.93
CA ASP A 585 39.94 7.84 -21.97
C ASP A 585 39.77 7.22 -20.57
N ASP A 586 40.68 7.50 -19.64
CA ASP A 586 40.62 6.98 -18.26
C ASP A 586 39.25 7.25 -17.59
N ARG A 587 38.59 8.38 -17.89
CA ARG A 587 37.27 8.74 -17.31
C ARG A 587 36.07 8.16 -18.05
N GLU A 588 36.24 7.73 -19.29
CA GLU A 588 35.23 6.93 -19.98
C GLU A 588 35.34 5.46 -19.57
N ASP A 589 36.56 4.94 -19.41
CA ASP A 589 36.80 3.58 -18.93
C ASP A 589 36.38 3.40 -17.46
N GLU A 590 36.65 4.37 -16.57
CA GLU A 590 36.13 4.38 -15.19
C GLU A 590 34.59 4.30 -15.17
N LYS A 591 33.90 5.09 -16.02
CA LYS A 591 32.43 5.05 -16.12
C LYS A 591 31.91 3.72 -16.66
N ARG A 592 32.53 3.18 -17.71
CA ARG A 592 32.17 1.88 -18.31
C ARG A 592 32.36 0.75 -17.29
N GLN A 593 33.40 0.82 -16.46
CA GLN A 593 33.62 -0.11 -15.34
C GLN A 593 32.56 0.05 -14.23
N GLU A 594 32.21 1.28 -13.80
CA GLU A 594 31.12 1.54 -12.83
C GLU A 594 29.77 0.96 -13.29
N GLU A 595 29.42 1.14 -14.56
CA GLU A 595 28.16 0.64 -15.13
C GLU A 595 28.13 -0.89 -15.21
N SER A 596 29.27 -1.53 -15.51
CA SER A 596 29.42 -3.00 -15.59
C SER A 596 29.21 -3.73 -14.25
N HIS A 597 29.38 -3.03 -13.13
CA HIS A 597 29.24 -3.58 -11.78
C HIS A 597 27.96 -3.16 -11.05
N THR A 598 27.10 -2.36 -11.68
CA THR A 598 25.85 -1.89 -11.08
C THR A 598 24.76 -2.98 -11.05
N ILE A 599 24.03 -3.10 -9.94
CA ILE A 599 22.80 -3.89 -9.84
C ILE A 599 21.60 -2.96 -10.04
N ILE A 600 20.67 -3.35 -10.92
CA ILE A 600 19.44 -2.58 -11.17
C ILE A 600 18.24 -3.30 -10.57
N VAL A 601 17.57 -2.66 -9.62
CA VAL A 601 16.33 -3.15 -8.98
C VAL A 601 15.13 -2.43 -9.57
N GLY A 602 14.12 -3.17 -10.02
CA GLY A 602 12.87 -2.60 -10.50
C GLY A 602 11.98 -2.05 -9.39
N ALA A 603 11.18 -1.05 -9.76
CA ALA A 603 10.07 -0.53 -8.95
C ALA A 603 8.85 -0.40 -9.86
N ARG A 604 7.93 -1.37 -9.78
CA ARG A 604 6.72 -1.43 -10.62
C ARG A 604 5.83 -0.21 -10.35
N MET A 605 5.74 0.68 -11.34
CA MET A 605 4.99 1.91 -11.22
C MET A 605 3.48 1.65 -11.44
N PRO A 606 2.61 2.15 -10.55
CA PRO A 606 1.16 2.00 -10.70
C PRO A 606 0.50 3.17 -11.48
N TYR A 607 1.26 4.22 -11.81
CA TYR A 607 0.81 5.41 -12.53
C TYR A 607 1.87 5.88 -13.54
N ASP A 608 1.43 6.65 -14.52
CA ASP A 608 2.26 7.11 -15.64
C ASP A 608 3.25 8.22 -15.18
N LEU A 609 4.39 8.38 -15.88
CA LEU A 609 5.33 9.51 -15.69
C LEU A 609 5.64 10.20 -17.03
N PRO A 610 5.84 11.54 -17.07
CA PRO A 610 5.79 12.50 -15.96
C PRO A 610 4.38 12.71 -15.39
N LEU A 611 4.30 13.21 -14.16
CA LEU A 611 3.01 13.50 -13.51
C LEU A 611 2.40 14.78 -14.06
N VAL A 612 1.08 14.76 -14.29
CA VAL A 612 0.28 15.92 -14.69
C VAL A 612 -0.29 16.58 -13.44
N SER A 613 0.14 17.80 -13.14
CA SER A 613 -0.43 18.61 -12.04
C SER A 613 -1.89 19.00 -12.31
N TYR A 614 -2.67 19.19 -11.25
CA TYR A 614 -4.02 19.74 -11.35
C TYR A 614 -4.02 21.13 -12.00
N GLY A 615 -4.97 21.37 -12.90
CA GLY A 615 -5.26 22.70 -13.44
C GLY A 615 -5.93 23.64 -12.43
N LYS A 616 -6.12 24.89 -12.84
CA LYS A 616 -6.72 25.95 -12.01
C LYS A 616 -8.11 25.58 -11.49
N ASP A 617 -8.91 24.91 -12.31
CA ASP A 617 -10.32 24.62 -12.01
C ASP A 617 -10.55 23.15 -11.58
N ASP A 618 -9.50 22.32 -11.57
CA ASP A 618 -9.57 20.92 -11.15
C ASP A 618 -9.93 20.77 -9.67
N ILE A 619 -10.80 19.80 -9.39
CA ILE A 619 -11.24 19.43 -8.04
C ILE A 619 -11.12 17.91 -7.84
N PRO A 620 -10.65 17.45 -6.67
CA PRO A 620 -10.54 16.02 -6.39
C PRO A 620 -11.93 15.39 -6.25
N TRP A 621 -12.03 14.10 -6.57
CA TRP A 621 -13.26 13.32 -6.39
C TRP A 621 -13.77 13.38 -4.94
N CYS A 622 -15.02 13.80 -4.76
CA CYS A 622 -15.67 13.83 -3.46
C CYS A 622 -16.93 12.96 -3.50
N ALA A 623 -16.86 11.76 -2.93
CA ALA A 623 -18.00 10.83 -2.85
C ALA A 623 -19.25 11.39 -2.16
N SER A 624 -19.13 12.49 -1.41
CA SER A 624 -20.27 13.21 -0.80
C SER A 624 -20.84 14.36 -1.65
N ALA A 625 -20.26 14.64 -2.83
CA ALA A 625 -20.84 15.55 -3.82
C ALA A 625 -21.78 14.79 -4.78
N SER A 626 -22.51 15.52 -5.63
CA SER A 626 -23.31 14.94 -6.71
C SER A 626 -22.77 15.39 -8.06
N TYR A 627 -22.79 14.49 -9.04
CA TYR A 627 -22.26 14.69 -10.39
C TYR A 627 -23.32 14.25 -11.42
N SER A 628 -23.79 15.19 -12.23
CA SER A 628 -24.91 15.02 -13.16
C SER A 628 -24.52 14.58 -14.57
N GLU A 629 -23.27 14.78 -14.97
CA GLU A 629 -22.73 14.21 -16.20
C GLU A 629 -22.72 12.67 -16.06
N PRO A 630 -23.18 11.90 -17.06
CA PRO A 630 -23.14 10.45 -16.99
C PRO A 630 -21.70 9.91 -17.16
N ASP A 631 -21.42 8.79 -16.50
CA ASP A 631 -20.34 7.90 -16.89
C ASP A 631 -20.68 7.14 -18.19
N TRP A 632 -19.70 6.40 -18.70
CA TRP A 632 -19.85 5.64 -19.94
C TRP A 632 -20.91 4.51 -19.84
N MET A 633 -21.32 4.12 -18.62
CA MET A 633 -22.43 3.19 -18.36
C MET A 633 -23.79 3.90 -18.22
N GLY A 634 -23.85 5.21 -18.51
CA GLY A 634 -25.06 6.03 -18.39
C GLY A 634 -25.50 6.27 -16.94
N LYS A 635 -24.61 6.16 -15.95
CA LYS A 635 -24.92 6.42 -14.54
C LYS A 635 -24.45 7.82 -14.13
N THR A 636 -25.24 8.47 -13.28
CA THR A 636 -24.86 9.72 -12.59
C THR A 636 -24.61 9.42 -11.12
N TRP A 637 -23.70 10.14 -10.46
CA TRP A 637 -23.48 9.98 -9.01
C TRP A 637 -24.33 10.97 -8.20
N LYS A 638 -25.14 10.47 -7.26
CA LYS A 638 -26.01 11.26 -6.39
C LYS A 638 -26.00 10.69 -4.96
N THR A 639 -26.18 11.55 -3.97
CA THR A 639 -26.02 11.26 -2.51
C THR A 639 -27.31 11.43 -1.72
#